data_AF-A0A3F3QGV9-F1
#
_entry.id   AF-A0A3F3QGV9-F1
#
_cell.length_a   1.000
_cell.length_b   1.000
_cell.length_c   1.000
_cell.angle_alpha   90.00
_cell.angle_beta   90.00
_cell.angle_gamma   90.00
#
_symmetry.space_group_name_H-M   'P 1'
#
loop_
_entity.id
_entity.type
_entity.pdbx_description
1 polymer ?
#
loop_
_entity_poly.entity_id
_entity_poly.type
_entity_poly.pdbx_seq_one_letter_code
_entity_poly.pdbx_strand_id
1 'polypeptide(L)'
;MPSVPTDGLSVTHPSSRTGPPHLRLIHYNDVYHVEEGSAEPVGGVARFQSVVNYYRNDPSFSEQPNVLTFFSGDAYNPSLESTVTKGRHMVPFLNKAGTDVACVGNHDLDFGVAQFRHLRTQCRFPWLLANVLDLDLGKDVPIANCEKTLMLTSSNGIKVGVIGLGEREWLGTINALPPNLVYKSAYKTALELVPRLREQGAELIVAVTHQREPNDYKLAQKLPPGMIDIILGGHDHFYAHAVINGTHVLRSGTDFKQLSYIEAWRKEDGEGWDFSIVRRDIVRSIPEDPTTTAMVDRLTSSLAAKLEKPIGYTTVALDGRFSTVRQKESNLGNFACDLMRFYYGADCAIMAGGTIRGDQIYPPGILRLKDILNCFPFEDPVVLLRIKGRALFDALENGVSQLPALEGRFTQVSNIAFSYNPSAPSGSRINWAQVGGEPIDFDGQYTLATRGYMARGKDGFASLLVQSEGGEVEEIVDEESGILISTLLRQYFLSLRVLGRWRRWGPSMTRHWSNVHDSLHCNGWLKPPSRQPSPESNKVPYRPPLSRSKNYYYGRFPEIVETEETESRGVGLNGEDESMDSDSDTDPDILTSPRPTTNYVTLPARSATEEERRLRLARKAVRTWMHRTGLQPSPINDADEVGEFTPTWTPGISPRLEQRIVIEN
;
A
#
# COMPACT_ATOMS: atom_id res chain seq x y z
N MET A 1 9.15 -28.36 -14.03
CA MET A 1 7.69 -28.11 -13.91
C MET A 1 7.51 -27.13 -12.77
N PRO A 2 6.71 -26.07 -12.89
CA PRO A 2 6.26 -25.32 -11.71
C PRO A 2 5.45 -26.26 -10.82
N SER A 3 5.64 -26.22 -9.51
CA SER A 3 4.96 -27.15 -8.60
C SER A 3 4.59 -26.48 -7.27
N VAL A 4 3.28 -26.27 -7.08
CA VAL A 4 2.70 -25.77 -5.82
C VAL A 4 3.22 -26.52 -4.57
N PRO A 5 3.47 -27.86 -4.59
CA PRO A 5 4.04 -28.54 -3.43
C PRO A 5 5.37 -27.98 -2.91
N THR A 6 6.31 -27.58 -3.78
CA THR A 6 7.69 -27.25 -3.35
C THR A 6 8.13 -25.80 -3.58
N ASP A 7 7.50 -25.08 -4.51
CA ASP A 7 7.98 -23.76 -4.92
C ASP A 7 7.86 -22.72 -3.78
N GLY A 8 8.98 -22.09 -3.40
CA GLY A 8 9.02 -21.12 -2.30
C GLY A 8 8.89 -21.73 -0.89
N LEU A 9 9.06 -23.05 -0.74
CA LEU A 9 9.03 -23.72 0.56
C LEU A 9 10.35 -23.57 1.34
N SER A 10 10.26 -23.21 2.62
CA SER A 10 11.38 -23.24 3.57
C SER A 10 10.91 -23.72 4.94
N VAL A 11 11.69 -24.57 5.61
CA VAL A 11 11.38 -25.02 6.98
C VAL A 11 11.91 -23.97 7.96
N THR A 12 11.00 -23.31 8.68
CA THR A 12 11.32 -22.30 9.70
C THR A 12 11.67 -22.97 11.03
N HIS A 13 10.89 -23.99 11.42
CA HIS A 13 11.08 -24.74 12.65
C HIS A 13 10.76 -26.22 12.40
N PRO A 14 11.75 -27.13 12.39
CA PRO A 14 11.51 -28.54 12.16
C PRO A 14 11.00 -29.23 13.43
N SER A 15 10.18 -30.27 13.26
CA SER A 15 9.82 -31.20 14.32
C SER A 15 10.50 -32.57 14.10
N SER A 16 10.76 -33.30 15.19
CA SER A 16 11.19 -34.70 15.15
C SER A 16 10.02 -35.69 15.02
N ARG A 17 8.77 -35.21 15.07
CA ARG A 17 7.55 -36.02 14.91
C ARG A 17 7.44 -36.57 13.47
N THR A 18 7.12 -37.85 13.34
CA THR A 18 7.02 -38.56 12.04
C THR A 18 5.62 -39.09 11.71
N GLY A 19 4.68 -39.04 12.66
CA GLY A 19 3.27 -39.42 12.44
C GLY A 19 2.42 -38.25 11.95
N PRO A 20 1.17 -38.50 11.49
CA PRO A 20 0.28 -37.45 11.03
C PRO A 20 0.00 -36.41 12.14
N PRO A 21 -0.15 -35.12 11.79
CA PRO A 21 -0.39 -34.06 12.77
C PRO A 21 -1.77 -34.14 13.40
N HIS A 22 -1.85 -33.78 14.67
CA HIS A 22 -3.12 -33.67 15.41
C HIS A 22 -3.91 -32.42 15.02
N LEU A 23 -3.22 -31.34 14.65
CA LEU A 23 -3.80 -30.10 14.13
C LEU A 23 -2.95 -29.56 12.99
N ARG A 24 -3.61 -28.90 12.03
CA ARG A 24 -2.98 -28.22 10.90
C ARG A 24 -3.50 -26.79 10.85
N LEU A 25 -2.60 -25.83 10.77
CA LEU A 25 -2.92 -24.40 10.79
C LEU A 25 -2.28 -23.68 9.60
N ILE A 26 -2.95 -22.66 9.07
CA ILE A 26 -2.37 -21.65 8.19
C ILE A 26 -2.42 -20.31 8.91
N HIS A 27 -1.33 -19.55 8.85
CA HIS A 27 -1.25 -18.19 9.36
C HIS A 27 -0.76 -17.22 8.28
N TYR A 28 -1.43 -16.07 8.21
CA TYR A 28 -1.02 -14.91 7.41
C TYR A 28 -1.47 -13.61 8.11
N ASN A 29 -0.91 -12.47 7.73
CA ASN A 29 -1.11 -11.18 8.39
C ASN A 29 -0.83 -10.04 7.40
N ASP A 30 -1.35 -8.83 7.68
CA ASP A 30 -1.03 -7.58 6.98
C ASP A 30 -1.14 -7.69 5.45
N VAL A 31 -2.37 -7.67 4.91
CA VAL A 31 -2.62 -7.85 3.47
C VAL A 31 -3.35 -6.65 2.89
N TYR A 32 -2.63 -5.81 2.14
CA TYR A 32 -3.16 -4.56 1.63
C TYR A 32 -3.44 -4.61 0.13
N HIS A 33 -2.53 -5.25 -0.62
CA HIS A 33 -2.61 -5.37 -2.06
C HIS A 33 -3.12 -6.74 -2.51
N VAL A 34 -3.97 -6.77 -3.55
CA VAL A 34 -4.45 -8.01 -4.17
C VAL A 34 -3.61 -8.43 -5.39
N GLU A 35 -3.02 -7.46 -6.08
CA GLU A 35 -2.08 -7.69 -7.20
C GLU A 35 -0.73 -8.23 -6.70
N GLU A 36 0.08 -8.78 -7.61
CA GLU A 36 1.45 -9.16 -7.31
C GLU A 36 2.42 -7.96 -7.28
N GLY A 37 3.44 -8.06 -6.43
CA GLY A 37 4.56 -7.12 -6.36
C GLY A 37 5.58 -7.29 -7.50
N SER A 38 6.42 -6.26 -7.65
CA SER A 38 7.42 -6.18 -8.72
C SER A 38 8.65 -7.10 -8.54
N ALA A 39 8.89 -7.61 -7.33
CA ALA A 39 10.06 -8.42 -6.96
C ALA A 39 9.65 -9.68 -6.17
N GLU A 40 10.51 -10.70 -6.15
CA GLU A 40 10.27 -11.93 -5.38
C GLU A 40 10.49 -11.74 -3.87
N PRO A 41 9.70 -12.39 -2.99
CA PRO A 41 8.46 -13.12 -3.31
C PRO A 41 7.35 -12.17 -3.79
N VAL A 42 6.77 -12.50 -4.94
CA VAL A 42 5.82 -11.60 -5.64
C VAL A 42 4.46 -11.50 -4.96
N GLY A 43 4.04 -12.48 -4.16
CA GLY A 43 2.73 -12.46 -3.54
C GLY A 43 1.60 -12.54 -4.56
N GLY A 44 0.59 -11.68 -4.38
CA GLY A 44 -0.62 -11.66 -5.19
C GLY A 44 -1.62 -12.73 -4.75
N VAL A 45 -2.86 -12.32 -4.51
CA VAL A 45 -3.87 -13.15 -3.84
C VAL A 45 -4.26 -14.39 -4.65
N ALA A 46 -4.10 -14.37 -5.97
CA ALA A 46 -4.36 -15.52 -6.84
C ALA A 46 -3.33 -16.65 -6.69
N ARG A 47 -2.04 -16.34 -6.54
CA ARG A 47 -0.98 -17.36 -6.25
C ARG A 47 -1.08 -17.85 -4.82
N PHE A 48 -1.34 -16.95 -3.87
CA PHE A 48 -1.59 -17.28 -2.47
C PHE A 48 -2.76 -18.28 -2.34
N GLN A 49 -3.87 -18.05 -3.03
CA GLN A 49 -4.99 -18.99 -3.03
C GLN A 49 -4.60 -20.38 -3.55
N SER A 50 -3.75 -20.50 -4.57
CA SER A 50 -3.27 -21.81 -5.03
C SER A 50 -2.52 -22.58 -3.93
N VAL A 51 -1.70 -21.90 -3.12
CA VAL A 51 -1.00 -22.53 -1.99
C VAL A 51 -1.97 -22.89 -0.86
N VAL A 52 -2.94 -22.02 -0.55
CA VAL A 52 -4.02 -22.33 0.40
C VAL A 52 -4.86 -23.53 -0.06
N ASN A 53 -5.20 -23.60 -1.35
CA ASN A 53 -5.93 -24.72 -1.95
C ASN A 53 -5.12 -26.03 -1.88
N TYR A 54 -3.80 -25.98 -2.07
CA TYR A 54 -2.93 -27.15 -1.92
C TYR A 54 -3.01 -27.72 -0.49
N TYR A 55 -2.81 -26.90 0.55
CA TYR A 55 -2.92 -27.37 1.93
C TYR A 55 -4.33 -27.80 2.34
N ARG A 56 -5.39 -27.26 1.70
CA ARG A 56 -6.78 -27.65 1.97
C ARG A 56 -7.21 -28.94 1.27
N ASN A 57 -6.84 -29.10 0.00
CA ASN A 57 -7.51 -30.01 -0.92
C ASN A 57 -6.58 -31.04 -1.61
N ASP A 58 -5.25 -30.94 -1.45
CA ASP A 58 -4.35 -31.90 -2.07
C ASP A 58 -4.54 -33.32 -1.46
N PRO A 59 -4.60 -34.39 -2.29
CA PRO A 59 -4.81 -35.76 -1.80
C PRO A 59 -3.81 -36.22 -0.73
N SER A 60 -2.60 -35.66 -0.68
CA SER A 60 -1.60 -35.96 0.37
C SER A 60 -2.06 -35.63 1.79
N PHE A 61 -3.11 -34.81 1.95
CA PHE A 61 -3.69 -34.44 3.24
C PHE A 61 -5.04 -35.12 3.55
N SER A 62 -5.51 -36.04 2.70
CA SER A 62 -6.86 -36.62 2.82
C SER A 62 -7.12 -37.44 4.09
N GLU A 63 -6.08 -37.99 4.72
CA GLU A 63 -6.15 -38.70 6.01
C GLU A 63 -5.79 -37.82 7.23
N GLN A 64 -5.58 -36.52 7.01
CA GLN A 64 -5.18 -35.55 8.03
C GLN A 64 -6.35 -34.64 8.43
N PRO A 65 -6.30 -33.97 9.61
CA PRO A 65 -7.35 -33.01 9.98
C PRO A 65 -7.46 -31.85 8.98
N ASN A 66 -8.65 -31.24 8.93
CA ASN A 66 -8.87 -30.03 8.15
C ASN A 66 -8.00 -28.89 8.70
N VAL A 67 -7.50 -28.04 7.80
CA VAL A 67 -6.62 -26.92 8.17
C VAL A 67 -7.43 -25.72 8.67
N LEU A 68 -7.07 -25.21 9.85
CA LEU A 68 -7.63 -23.99 10.43
C LEU A 68 -6.82 -22.77 9.99
N THR A 69 -7.47 -21.68 9.59
CA THR A 69 -6.82 -20.51 8.98
C THR A 69 -6.99 -19.26 9.84
N PHE A 70 -5.88 -18.70 10.28
CA PHE A 70 -5.79 -17.56 11.19
C PHE A 70 -5.26 -16.33 10.46
N PHE A 71 -5.89 -15.17 10.67
CA PHE A 71 -5.47 -13.90 10.08
C PHE A 71 -5.20 -12.84 11.17
N SER A 72 -4.00 -12.27 11.22
CA SER A 72 -3.62 -11.32 12.29
C SER A 72 -3.93 -9.84 11.98
N GLY A 73 -4.95 -9.57 11.18
CA GLY A 73 -5.47 -8.21 10.94
C GLY A 73 -4.68 -7.42 9.90
N ASP A 74 -5.13 -6.17 9.72
CA ASP A 74 -4.68 -5.24 8.67
C ASP A 74 -4.98 -5.74 7.26
N ALA A 75 -6.28 -5.72 6.90
CA ALA A 75 -6.78 -6.11 5.57
C ALA A 75 -7.39 -4.96 4.77
N TYR A 76 -7.90 -3.90 5.43
CA TYR A 76 -8.79 -2.96 4.75
C TYR A 76 -8.15 -1.68 4.24
N ASN A 77 -6.96 -1.30 4.72
CA ASN A 77 -6.19 -0.12 4.31
C ASN A 77 -4.71 -0.41 4.68
N PRO A 78 -3.67 0.24 4.14
CA PRO A 78 -3.66 1.23 3.06
C PRO A 78 -3.30 0.64 1.70
N SER A 79 -4.22 0.73 0.76
CA SER A 79 -4.02 0.40 -0.66
C SER A 79 -4.79 1.36 -1.56
N LEU A 80 -4.61 1.27 -2.86
CA LEU A 80 -5.34 2.10 -3.81
C LEU A 80 -6.79 1.62 -3.96
N GLU A 81 -6.95 0.30 -3.93
CA GLU A 81 -8.21 -0.42 -3.86
C GLU A 81 -8.98 -0.05 -2.58
N SER A 82 -8.29 0.12 -1.44
CA SER A 82 -8.93 0.58 -0.20
C SER A 82 -9.44 2.01 -0.31
N THR A 83 -8.66 2.94 -0.85
CA THR A 83 -9.05 4.36 -0.97
C THR A 83 -10.34 4.51 -1.78
N VAL A 84 -10.52 3.71 -2.85
CA VAL A 84 -11.74 3.70 -3.67
C VAL A 84 -12.88 2.91 -3.03
N THR A 85 -12.62 1.70 -2.51
CA THR A 85 -13.68 0.78 -2.04
C THR A 85 -14.03 0.90 -0.56
N LYS A 86 -13.28 1.72 0.19
CA LYS A 86 -13.28 1.83 1.66
C LYS A 86 -13.20 0.45 2.32
N GLY A 87 -12.20 -0.34 1.93
CA GLY A 87 -11.92 -1.69 2.43
C GLY A 87 -12.74 -2.84 1.83
N ARG A 88 -13.84 -2.56 1.12
CA ARG A 88 -14.75 -3.61 0.59
C ARG A 88 -14.09 -4.59 -0.39
N HIS A 89 -13.00 -4.19 -1.04
CA HIS A 89 -12.26 -5.02 -1.99
C HIS A 89 -11.68 -6.30 -1.37
N MET A 90 -11.26 -6.29 -0.10
CA MET A 90 -10.51 -7.41 0.50
C MET A 90 -11.42 -8.53 1.04
N VAL A 91 -12.65 -8.20 1.47
CA VAL A 91 -13.60 -9.16 2.07
C VAL A 91 -13.83 -10.44 1.24
N PRO A 92 -14.04 -10.40 -0.09
CA PRO A 92 -14.24 -11.60 -0.90
C PRO A 92 -13.02 -12.53 -0.88
N PHE A 93 -11.81 -11.98 -0.77
CA PHE A 93 -10.57 -12.74 -0.75
C PHE A 93 -10.30 -13.38 0.61
N LEU A 94 -10.51 -12.68 1.73
CA LEU A 94 -10.42 -13.28 3.07
C LEU A 94 -11.43 -14.45 3.22
N ASN A 95 -12.64 -14.28 2.69
CA ASN A 95 -13.66 -15.33 2.64
C ASN A 95 -13.27 -16.53 1.75
N LYS A 96 -12.45 -16.32 0.71
CA LYS A 96 -12.01 -17.35 -0.25
C LYS A 96 -10.74 -18.08 0.19
N ALA A 97 -9.83 -17.37 0.87
CA ALA A 97 -8.75 -17.97 1.65
C ALA A 97 -9.30 -18.87 2.76
N GLY A 98 -10.56 -18.66 3.16
CA GLY A 98 -11.31 -19.51 4.07
C GLY A 98 -10.89 -19.32 5.52
N THR A 99 -10.50 -18.10 5.89
CA THR A 99 -10.17 -17.68 7.24
C THR A 99 -11.26 -18.11 8.22
N ASP A 100 -10.86 -18.75 9.32
CA ASP A 100 -11.76 -19.21 10.39
C ASP A 100 -11.86 -18.19 11.53
N VAL A 101 -10.82 -17.37 11.71
CA VAL A 101 -10.76 -16.32 12.73
C VAL A 101 -9.76 -15.23 12.35
N ALA A 102 -10.09 -13.97 12.66
CA ALA A 102 -9.20 -12.83 12.48
C ALA A 102 -8.98 -12.04 13.78
N CYS A 103 -7.82 -11.40 13.95
CA CYS A 103 -7.65 -10.28 14.89
C CYS A 103 -7.88 -8.95 14.16
N VAL A 104 -8.33 -7.92 14.87
CA VAL A 104 -8.40 -6.55 14.34
C VAL A 104 -7.02 -5.89 14.39
N GLY A 105 -6.59 -5.28 13.28
CA GLY A 105 -5.42 -4.39 13.22
C GLY A 105 -5.78 -2.91 13.12
N ASN A 106 -4.78 -2.05 12.93
CA ASN A 106 -4.97 -0.60 12.77
C ASN A 106 -5.78 -0.23 11.57
N HIS A 107 -5.31 -0.68 10.44
CA HIS A 107 -5.76 -0.15 9.18
C HIS A 107 -7.10 -0.79 8.76
N ASP A 108 -7.57 -1.76 9.55
CA ASP A 108 -8.97 -2.20 9.56
C ASP A 108 -9.96 -1.13 10.06
N LEU A 109 -9.50 -0.19 10.91
CA LEU A 109 -10.32 0.90 11.48
C LEU A 109 -10.10 2.27 10.82
N ASP A 110 -9.21 2.40 9.83
CA ASP A 110 -8.87 3.69 9.20
C ASP A 110 -10.07 4.41 8.55
N PHE A 111 -11.07 3.66 8.07
CA PHE A 111 -12.33 4.21 7.54
C PHE A 111 -13.42 4.37 8.61
N GLY A 112 -13.05 4.31 9.89
CA GLY A 112 -13.92 4.44 11.04
C GLY A 112 -14.61 3.14 11.46
N VAL A 113 -14.92 3.06 12.75
CA VAL A 113 -15.54 1.90 13.43
C VAL A 113 -16.85 1.45 12.74
N ALA A 114 -17.65 2.39 12.23
CA ALA A 114 -18.90 2.08 11.53
C ALA A 114 -18.67 1.30 10.22
N GLN A 115 -17.65 1.67 9.44
CA GLN A 115 -17.31 0.97 8.20
C GLN A 115 -16.74 -0.42 8.51
N PHE A 116 -15.83 -0.54 9.48
CA PHE A 116 -15.32 -1.83 9.93
C PHE A 116 -16.44 -2.78 10.39
N ARG A 117 -17.42 -2.29 11.17
CA ARG A 117 -18.62 -3.06 11.55
C ARG A 117 -19.38 -3.60 10.34
N HIS A 118 -19.55 -2.77 9.29
CA HIS A 118 -20.22 -3.18 8.06
C HIS A 118 -19.43 -4.26 7.30
N LEU A 119 -18.11 -4.07 7.14
CA LEU A 119 -17.24 -5.06 6.48
C LEU A 119 -17.22 -6.39 7.23
N ARG A 120 -17.21 -6.37 8.58
CA ARG A 120 -17.29 -7.59 9.39
C ARG A 120 -18.54 -8.42 9.09
N THR A 121 -19.71 -7.81 8.91
CA THR A 121 -20.94 -8.57 8.58
C THR A 121 -20.92 -9.24 7.19
N GLN A 122 -19.92 -8.93 6.36
CA GLN A 122 -19.69 -9.57 5.06
C GLN A 122 -18.61 -10.66 5.14
N CYS A 123 -17.91 -10.78 6.27
CA CYS A 123 -16.97 -11.87 6.55
C CYS A 123 -17.72 -13.13 7.02
N ARG A 124 -17.21 -14.30 6.67
CA ARG A 124 -17.74 -15.61 7.11
C ARG A 124 -17.16 -16.09 8.44
N PHE A 125 -16.32 -15.27 9.06
CA PHE A 125 -15.55 -15.55 10.26
C PHE A 125 -15.65 -14.36 11.24
N PRO A 126 -15.57 -14.61 12.56
CA PRO A 126 -15.53 -13.57 13.56
C PRO A 126 -14.18 -12.84 13.55
N TRP A 127 -14.23 -11.58 13.99
CA TRP A 127 -13.07 -10.75 14.26
C TRP A 127 -12.94 -10.55 15.77
N LEU A 128 -11.74 -10.79 16.28
CA LEU A 128 -11.42 -10.79 17.71
C LEU A 128 -10.63 -9.55 18.11
N LEU A 129 -10.99 -8.97 19.24
CA LEU A 129 -10.21 -7.96 19.93
C LEU A 129 -10.64 -7.89 21.40
N ALA A 130 -9.88 -8.51 22.30
CA ALA A 130 -10.29 -8.67 23.69
C ALA A 130 -10.03 -7.45 24.57
N ASN A 131 -9.12 -6.56 24.17
CA ASN A 131 -8.44 -5.64 25.07
C ASN A 131 -8.56 -4.15 24.70
N VAL A 132 -9.34 -3.80 23.68
CA VAL A 132 -9.79 -2.42 23.42
C VAL A 132 -11.30 -2.38 23.57
N LEU A 133 -11.77 -1.72 24.63
CA LEU A 133 -13.17 -1.64 25.00
C LEU A 133 -13.75 -0.27 24.65
N ASP A 134 -15.04 -0.24 24.35
CA ASP A 134 -15.78 0.96 24.00
C ASP A 134 -16.91 1.16 25.01
N LEU A 135 -16.76 2.17 25.88
CA LEU A 135 -17.68 2.39 26.99
C LEU A 135 -19.09 2.81 26.53
N ASP A 136 -19.22 3.36 25.32
CA ASP A 136 -20.51 3.76 24.74
C ASP A 136 -21.30 2.52 24.26
N LEU A 137 -20.59 1.42 23.96
CA LEU A 137 -21.18 0.09 23.69
C LEU A 137 -21.42 -0.73 24.97
N GLY A 138 -20.63 -0.48 26.02
CA GLY A 138 -20.81 -1.01 27.37
C GLY A 138 -19.49 -1.30 28.09
N LYS A 139 -19.53 -1.32 29.42
CA LYS A 139 -18.33 -1.36 30.31
C LYS A 139 -17.28 -2.44 29.99
N ASP A 140 -17.68 -3.56 29.38
CA ASP A 140 -16.78 -4.66 29.01
C ASP A 140 -16.99 -5.13 27.56
N VAL A 141 -17.56 -4.29 26.69
CA VAL A 141 -17.79 -4.59 25.27
C VAL A 141 -16.61 -4.12 24.42
N PRO A 142 -16.01 -4.97 23.57
CA PRO A 142 -14.99 -4.53 22.64
C PRO A 142 -15.47 -3.50 21.62
N ILE A 143 -14.54 -2.65 21.17
CA ILE A 143 -14.75 -1.76 20.03
C ILE A 143 -15.35 -2.53 18.84
N ALA A 144 -16.24 -1.86 18.10
CA ALA A 144 -16.99 -2.45 16.98
C ALA A 144 -17.92 -3.65 17.32
N ASN A 145 -18.18 -3.96 18.59
CA ASN A 145 -18.78 -5.25 19.01
C ASN A 145 -17.96 -6.45 18.48
N CYS A 146 -16.62 -6.41 18.54
CA CYS A 146 -15.81 -7.60 18.28
C CYS A 146 -16.01 -8.66 19.36
N GLU A 147 -15.72 -9.91 19.04
CA GLU A 147 -15.61 -10.96 20.05
C GLU A 147 -14.26 -10.82 20.78
N LYS A 148 -14.15 -11.37 22.00
CA LYS A 148 -12.87 -11.39 22.74
C LYS A 148 -12.08 -12.65 22.43
N THR A 149 -12.81 -13.75 22.39
CA THR A 149 -12.29 -15.11 22.35
C THR A 149 -13.26 -15.99 21.57
N LEU A 150 -12.72 -16.98 20.88
CA LEU A 150 -13.48 -17.96 20.10
C LEU A 150 -13.03 -19.37 20.48
N MET A 151 -13.95 -20.35 20.43
CA MET A 151 -13.61 -21.77 20.49
C MET A 151 -13.79 -22.39 19.11
N LEU A 152 -12.69 -22.70 18.44
CA LEU A 152 -12.70 -23.49 17.20
C LEU A 152 -12.68 -24.98 17.56
N THR A 153 -13.36 -25.81 16.76
CA THR A 153 -13.32 -27.27 16.89
C THR A 153 -12.82 -27.87 15.59
N SER A 154 -11.69 -28.57 15.65
CA SER A 154 -11.07 -29.27 14.52
C SER A 154 -11.96 -30.44 14.02
N SER A 155 -11.75 -30.89 12.78
CA SER A 155 -12.50 -32.02 12.20
C SER A 155 -12.33 -33.35 12.96
N ASN A 156 -11.26 -33.48 13.75
CA ASN A 156 -11.01 -34.61 14.66
C ASN A 156 -11.47 -34.35 16.12
N GLY A 157 -12.28 -33.30 16.35
CA GLY A 157 -12.89 -32.98 17.65
C GLY A 157 -12.01 -32.17 18.61
N ILE A 158 -10.75 -31.91 18.27
CA ILE A 158 -9.83 -31.15 19.12
C ILE A 158 -10.27 -29.68 19.23
N LYS A 159 -10.32 -29.16 20.46
CA LYS A 159 -10.75 -27.79 20.74
C LYS A 159 -9.57 -26.82 20.78
N VAL A 160 -9.64 -25.76 19.99
CA VAL A 160 -8.65 -24.68 19.92
C VAL A 160 -9.29 -23.40 20.44
N GLY A 161 -8.85 -22.93 21.61
CA GLY A 161 -9.24 -21.66 22.18
C GLY A 161 -8.43 -20.52 21.57
N VAL A 162 -9.09 -19.49 21.09
CA VAL A 162 -8.47 -18.35 20.41
C VAL A 162 -8.74 -17.06 21.17
N ILE A 163 -7.74 -16.20 21.31
CA ILE A 163 -7.86 -14.85 21.89
C ILE A 163 -7.30 -13.80 20.93
N GLY A 164 -8.03 -12.70 20.71
CA GLY A 164 -7.57 -11.56 19.90
C GLY A 164 -6.97 -10.44 20.76
N LEU A 165 -5.78 -9.93 20.43
CA LEU A 165 -5.11 -8.87 21.22
C LEU A 165 -4.44 -7.82 20.33
N GLY A 166 -4.74 -6.54 20.57
CA GLY A 166 -4.05 -5.40 19.95
C GLY A 166 -3.07 -4.70 20.90
N GLU A 167 -2.05 -4.03 20.38
CA GLU A 167 -1.14 -3.22 21.22
C GLU A 167 -1.77 -1.87 21.65
N ARG A 168 -1.08 -1.09 22.50
CA ARG A 168 -1.62 0.19 22.99
C ARG A 168 -1.31 1.33 22.03
N GLU A 169 -0.07 1.31 21.55
CA GLU A 169 0.57 2.29 20.67
C GLU A 169 -0.22 2.44 19.38
N TRP A 170 -0.72 1.31 18.89
CA TRP A 170 -1.77 1.16 17.88
C TRP A 170 -2.84 2.28 17.92
N LEU A 171 -3.45 2.56 19.07
CA LEU A 171 -4.57 3.52 19.18
C LEU A 171 -4.17 4.96 18.80
N GLY A 172 -2.88 5.31 18.90
CA GLY A 172 -2.34 6.60 18.48
C GLY A 172 -2.04 6.72 16.98
N THR A 173 -2.15 5.62 16.23
CA THR A 173 -1.85 5.56 14.78
C THR A 173 -3.07 5.77 13.88
N ILE A 174 -4.29 5.59 14.41
CA ILE A 174 -5.54 5.73 13.65
C ILE A 174 -6.02 7.19 13.66
N ASN A 175 -6.48 7.67 12.51
CA ASN A 175 -6.97 9.04 12.33
C ASN A 175 -8.19 9.39 13.21
N ALA A 176 -9.18 8.48 13.28
CA ALA A 176 -10.45 8.72 13.98
C ALA A 176 -10.90 7.46 14.76
N LEU A 177 -10.98 7.61 16.08
CA LEU A 177 -11.50 6.61 17.01
C LEU A 177 -12.55 7.25 17.94
N PRO A 178 -13.48 6.47 18.52
CA PRO A 178 -14.36 6.95 19.59
C PRO A 178 -13.54 7.54 20.75
N PRO A 179 -14.03 8.59 21.43
CA PRO A 179 -13.29 9.23 22.52
C PRO A 179 -13.22 8.36 23.79
N ASN A 180 -14.23 7.51 24.02
CA ASN A 180 -14.44 6.78 25.27
C ASN A 180 -13.85 5.35 25.26
N LEU A 181 -12.70 5.16 24.59
CA LEU A 181 -12.02 3.86 24.53
C LEU A 181 -11.18 3.56 25.78
N VAL A 182 -11.24 2.31 26.24
CA VAL A 182 -10.44 1.79 27.35
C VAL A 182 -9.54 0.67 26.88
N TYR A 183 -8.23 0.92 26.88
CA TYR A 183 -7.20 -0.09 26.64
C TYR A 183 -6.91 -0.90 27.92
N LYS A 184 -7.11 -2.22 27.85
CA LYS A 184 -6.57 -3.21 28.80
C LYS A 184 -5.24 -3.75 28.25
N SER A 185 -4.23 -3.96 29.10
CA SER A 185 -2.96 -4.52 28.63
C SER A 185 -3.11 -5.98 28.19
N ALA A 186 -2.55 -6.32 27.02
CA ALA A 186 -2.64 -7.65 26.44
C ALA A 186 -2.32 -8.78 27.45
N TYR A 187 -1.25 -8.60 28.25
CA TYR A 187 -0.87 -9.49 29.35
C TYR A 187 -1.99 -9.71 30.40
N LYS A 188 -2.63 -8.64 30.90
CA LYS A 188 -3.70 -8.76 31.89
C LYS A 188 -4.95 -9.41 31.29
N THR A 189 -5.26 -9.10 30.03
CA THR A 189 -6.39 -9.70 29.32
C THR A 189 -6.17 -11.19 29.05
N ALA A 190 -4.96 -11.60 28.67
CA ALA A 190 -4.59 -13.01 28.51
C ALA A 190 -4.69 -13.77 29.85
N LEU A 191 -4.13 -13.23 30.93
CA LEU A 191 -4.28 -13.79 32.29
C LEU A 191 -5.75 -13.99 32.71
N GLU A 192 -6.65 -13.08 32.31
CA GLU A 192 -8.08 -13.17 32.66
C GLU A 192 -8.83 -14.22 31.82
N LEU A 193 -8.58 -14.27 30.50
CA LEU A 193 -9.42 -14.99 29.55
C LEU A 193 -8.92 -16.38 29.19
N VAL A 194 -7.61 -16.62 29.22
CA VAL A 194 -7.05 -17.94 28.88
C VAL A 194 -7.50 -19.03 29.86
N PRO A 195 -7.53 -18.83 31.20
CA PRO A 195 -8.08 -19.84 32.11
C PRO A 195 -9.53 -20.20 31.79
N ARG A 196 -10.38 -19.22 31.43
CA ARG A 196 -11.78 -19.45 31.04
C ARG A 196 -11.89 -20.29 29.75
N LEU A 197 -10.97 -20.11 28.79
CA LEU A 197 -10.91 -20.96 27.60
C LEU A 197 -10.50 -22.40 27.95
N ARG A 198 -9.53 -22.58 28.85
CA ARG A 198 -9.15 -23.92 29.35
C ARG A 198 -10.31 -24.59 30.10
N GLU A 199 -11.05 -23.86 30.94
CA GLU A 199 -12.27 -24.33 31.63
C GLU A 199 -13.39 -24.76 30.66
N GLN A 200 -13.50 -24.11 29.49
CA GLN A 200 -14.41 -24.50 28.39
C GLN A 200 -13.91 -25.72 27.57
N GLY A 201 -12.71 -26.21 27.90
CA GLY A 201 -12.06 -27.38 27.30
C GLY A 201 -11.13 -27.07 26.12
N ALA A 202 -10.53 -25.88 26.03
CA ALA A 202 -9.49 -25.60 25.03
C ALA A 202 -8.22 -26.43 25.28
N GLU A 203 -7.84 -27.26 24.32
CA GLU A 203 -6.63 -28.09 24.37
C GLU A 203 -5.40 -27.38 23.81
N LEU A 204 -5.58 -26.54 22.80
CA LEU A 204 -4.59 -25.60 22.28
C LEU A 204 -5.08 -24.16 22.53
N ILE A 205 -4.21 -23.27 23.00
CA ILE A 205 -4.47 -21.83 23.08
C ILE A 205 -3.62 -21.09 22.05
N VAL A 206 -4.31 -20.42 21.13
CA VAL A 206 -3.75 -19.55 20.10
C VAL A 206 -4.07 -18.10 20.44
N ALA A 207 -3.05 -17.25 20.58
CA ALA A 207 -3.26 -15.81 20.57
C ALA A 207 -3.04 -15.27 19.15
N VAL A 208 -4.08 -14.71 18.56
CA VAL A 208 -3.97 -13.97 17.29
C VAL A 208 -3.80 -12.51 17.66
N THR A 209 -2.65 -11.93 17.34
CA THR A 209 -2.27 -10.62 17.86
C THR A 209 -1.96 -9.64 16.73
N HIS A 210 -2.44 -8.41 16.87
CA HIS A 210 -1.97 -7.28 16.07
C HIS A 210 -1.16 -6.34 16.97
N GLN A 211 0.08 -6.80 17.22
CA GLN A 211 1.08 -6.15 18.05
C GLN A 211 2.42 -6.20 17.30
N ARG A 212 3.39 -5.40 17.71
CA ARG A 212 4.78 -5.50 17.26
C ARG A 212 5.52 -6.66 17.90
N GLU A 213 6.59 -7.12 17.25
CA GLU A 213 7.42 -8.23 17.72
C GLU A 213 7.90 -8.03 19.19
N PRO A 214 8.40 -6.86 19.62
CA PRO A 214 8.80 -6.66 21.01
C PRO A 214 7.64 -6.78 22.00
N ASN A 215 6.41 -6.45 21.59
CA ASN A 215 5.21 -6.54 22.42
C ASN A 215 4.70 -8.00 22.52
N ASP A 216 4.79 -8.80 21.45
CA ASP A 216 4.52 -10.25 21.53
C ASP A 216 5.60 -11.00 22.34
N TYR A 217 6.88 -10.67 22.18
CA TYR A 217 7.96 -11.25 23.00
C TYR A 217 7.77 -10.92 24.48
N LYS A 218 7.40 -9.67 24.80
CA LYS A 218 7.06 -9.22 26.15
C LYS A 218 5.79 -9.88 26.70
N LEU A 219 4.83 -10.26 25.84
CA LEU A 219 3.65 -11.03 26.23
C LEU A 219 4.04 -12.47 26.60
N ALA A 220 4.75 -13.17 25.71
CA ALA A 220 5.22 -14.54 25.93
C ALA A 220 6.17 -14.66 27.14
N GLN A 221 7.09 -13.70 27.32
CA GLN A 221 8.04 -13.69 28.44
C GLN A 221 7.37 -13.46 29.79
N LYS A 222 6.29 -12.67 29.85
CA LYS A 222 5.61 -12.34 31.11
C LYS A 222 4.57 -13.35 31.54
N LEU A 223 3.93 -14.04 30.60
CA LEU A 223 2.93 -15.05 30.93
C LEU A 223 3.58 -16.29 31.56
N PRO A 224 2.88 -16.98 32.47
CA PRO A 224 3.30 -18.30 32.94
C PRO A 224 3.50 -19.27 31.76
N PRO A 225 4.54 -20.13 31.78
CA PRO A 225 4.74 -21.15 30.74
C PRO A 225 3.50 -22.02 30.54
N GLY A 226 3.21 -22.40 29.29
CA GLY A 226 2.05 -23.24 28.94
C GLY A 226 0.69 -22.52 28.93
N MET A 227 0.63 -21.23 29.30
CA MET A 227 -0.63 -20.47 29.23
C MET A 227 -1.09 -20.28 27.78
N ILE A 228 -0.19 -19.82 26.91
CA ILE A 228 -0.41 -19.72 25.45
C ILE A 228 0.58 -20.68 24.79
N ASP A 229 0.11 -21.49 23.85
CA ASP A 229 0.95 -22.44 23.13
C ASP A 229 1.66 -21.75 21.94
N ILE A 230 0.92 -20.91 21.21
CA ILE A 230 1.42 -20.15 20.06
C ILE A 230 0.78 -18.75 19.95
N ILE A 231 1.62 -17.75 19.65
CA ILE A 231 1.26 -16.38 19.29
C ILE A 231 1.45 -16.22 17.78
N LEU A 232 0.38 -15.81 17.10
CA LEU A 232 0.31 -15.53 15.67
C LEU A 232 0.16 -14.01 15.49
N GLY A 233 1.27 -13.33 15.24
CA GLY A 233 1.38 -11.87 15.21
C GLY A 233 1.25 -11.23 13.82
N GLY A 234 1.30 -9.90 13.78
CA GLY A 234 1.28 -9.07 12.57
C GLY A 234 2.02 -7.74 12.76
N HIS A 235 1.55 -6.68 12.12
CA HIS A 235 1.96 -5.27 12.23
C HIS A 235 3.35 -4.89 11.70
N ASP A 236 4.36 -5.74 11.82
CA ASP A 236 5.75 -5.40 11.47
C ASP A 236 6.15 -5.66 10.00
N HIS A 237 5.28 -6.31 9.23
CA HIS A 237 5.41 -6.61 7.79
C HIS A 237 6.58 -7.53 7.39
N PHE A 238 7.25 -8.17 8.35
CA PHE A 238 8.30 -9.16 8.09
C PHE A 238 7.94 -10.56 8.58
N TYR A 239 8.57 -11.56 7.96
CA TYR A 239 8.49 -12.94 8.42
C TYR A 239 9.51 -13.19 9.54
N ALA A 240 9.06 -13.67 10.69
CA ALA A 240 9.93 -14.06 11.81
C ALA A 240 9.31 -15.16 12.66
N HIS A 241 10.18 -15.96 13.29
CA HIS A 241 9.80 -16.97 14.28
C HIS A 241 10.80 -16.97 15.43
N ALA A 242 10.29 -17.06 16.65
CA ALA A 242 11.08 -17.34 17.84
C ALA A 242 10.30 -18.25 18.80
N VAL A 243 11.01 -18.84 19.76
CA VAL A 243 10.41 -19.55 20.89
C VAL A 243 10.80 -18.81 22.17
N ILE A 244 9.81 -18.17 22.81
CA ILE A 244 10.01 -17.32 23.99
C ILE A 244 9.26 -17.96 25.16
N ASN A 245 9.98 -18.32 26.23
CA ASN A 245 9.39 -18.96 27.42
C ASN A 245 8.56 -20.24 27.11
N GLY A 246 8.95 -20.99 26.08
CA GLY A 246 8.24 -22.17 25.58
C GLY A 246 7.04 -21.88 24.67
N THR A 247 6.63 -20.62 24.51
CA THR A 247 5.58 -20.19 23.56
C THR A 247 6.21 -19.91 22.19
N HIS A 248 5.62 -20.42 21.11
CA HIS A 248 6.03 -20.05 19.76
C HIS A 248 5.48 -18.65 19.42
N VAL A 249 6.31 -17.76 18.88
CA VAL A 249 5.90 -16.44 18.40
C VAL A 249 6.22 -16.36 16.91
N LEU A 250 5.20 -16.14 16.08
CA LEU A 250 5.30 -16.27 14.63
C LEU A 250 4.65 -15.07 13.89
N ARG A 251 5.33 -14.59 12.85
CA ARG A 251 4.84 -13.61 11.87
C ARG A 251 5.03 -14.18 10.47
N SER A 252 4.04 -13.96 9.61
CA SER A 252 3.95 -14.57 8.28
C SER A 252 4.09 -13.56 7.15
N GLY A 253 4.86 -12.47 7.33
CA GLY A 253 5.19 -11.53 6.25
C GLY A 253 4.19 -10.40 6.08
N THR A 254 3.80 -10.13 4.83
CA THR A 254 2.85 -9.07 4.41
C THR A 254 2.35 -9.33 2.97
N ASP A 255 1.29 -8.64 2.51
CA ASP A 255 0.79 -8.55 1.12
C ASP A 255 0.63 -9.88 0.37
N PHE A 256 0.21 -10.94 1.08
CA PHE A 256 0.16 -12.30 0.55
C PHE A 256 1.51 -12.80 -0.02
N LYS A 257 2.63 -12.13 0.24
CA LYS A 257 4.00 -12.50 -0.17
C LYS A 257 4.47 -13.76 0.57
N GLN A 258 3.95 -14.00 1.77
CA GLN A 258 4.19 -15.21 2.56
C GLN A 258 2.91 -15.76 3.21
N LEU A 259 2.96 -17.06 3.55
CA LEU A 259 2.16 -17.66 4.61
C LEU A 259 3.01 -18.63 5.43
N SER A 260 2.55 -18.96 6.63
CA SER A 260 3.07 -20.10 7.40
C SER A 260 2.07 -21.24 7.39
N TYR A 261 2.53 -22.44 7.04
CA TYR A 261 1.83 -23.69 7.31
C TYR A 261 2.43 -24.32 8.57
N ILE A 262 1.56 -24.72 9.50
CA ILE A 262 1.94 -25.17 10.84
C ILE A 262 1.29 -26.52 11.10
N GLU A 263 2.08 -27.50 11.50
CA GLU A 263 1.63 -28.80 11.97
C GLU A 263 1.88 -28.90 13.46
N ALA A 264 0.91 -29.42 14.22
CA ALA A 264 1.02 -29.54 15.67
C ALA A 264 0.63 -30.93 16.17
N TRP A 265 1.38 -31.41 17.17
CA TRP A 265 1.15 -32.67 17.88
C TRP A 265 1.05 -32.41 19.38
N ARG A 266 0.13 -33.09 20.09
CA ARG A 266 0.20 -33.13 21.55
C ARG A 266 1.52 -33.76 21.99
N LYS A 267 2.12 -33.27 23.08
CA LYS A 267 3.30 -33.91 23.69
C LYS A 267 2.94 -35.27 24.28
N GLU A 268 3.91 -36.18 24.28
CA GLU A 268 3.80 -37.47 24.98
C GLU A 268 4.17 -37.32 26.46
N ASP A 269 5.25 -36.59 26.75
CA ASP A 269 5.74 -36.33 28.09
C ASP A 269 5.19 -35.01 28.67
N GLY A 270 3.90 -35.02 29.04
CA GLY A 270 3.24 -33.92 29.76
C GLY A 270 2.35 -33.01 28.90
N GLU A 271 1.99 -31.85 29.46
CA GLU A 271 1.07 -30.90 28.82
C GLU A 271 1.78 -30.03 27.76
N GLY A 272 1.03 -29.69 26.71
CA GLY A 272 1.47 -28.79 25.63
C GLY A 272 1.64 -29.47 24.28
N TRP A 273 2.24 -28.72 23.35
CA TRP A 273 2.29 -29.07 21.92
C TRP A 273 3.70 -28.96 21.34
N ASP A 274 4.03 -29.87 20.42
CA ASP A 274 5.18 -29.78 19.51
C ASP A 274 4.69 -29.21 18.17
N PHE A 275 5.48 -28.33 17.55
CA PHE A 275 5.14 -27.70 16.27
C PHE A 275 6.18 -28.00 15.19
N SER A 276 5.73 -28.07 13.93
CA SER A 276 6.55 -27.92 12.73
C SER A 276 6.04 -26.70 11.97
N ILE A 277 6.91 -25.76 11.60
CA ILE A 277 6.54 -24.51 10.93
C ILE A 277 7.27 -24.42 9.60
N VAL A 278 6.49 -24.31 8.53
CA VAL A 278 6.96 -24.18 7.15
C VAL A 278 6.55 -22.79 6.62
N ARG A 279 7.54 -21.98 6.28
CA ARG A 279 7.36 -20.75 5.49
C ARG A 279 7.06 -21.11 4.04
N ARG A 280 6.09 -20.42 3.46
CA ARG A 280 5.80 -20.45 2.03
C ARG A 280 5.89 -19.06 1.45
N ASP A 281 6.99 -18.79 0.77
CA ASP A 281 7.16 -17.63 -0.10
C ASP A 281 6.30 -17.82 -1.36
N ILE A 282 5.44 -16.84 -1.65
CA ILE A 282 4.56 -16.87 -2.81
C ILE A 282 5.33 -16.32 -4.02
N VAL A 283 5.97 -17.24 -4.74
CA VAL A 283 6.87 -16.93 -5.86
C VAL A 283 6.21 -17.04 -7.23
N ARG A 284 6.75 -16.36 -8.24
CA ARG A 284 6.14 -16.22 -9.58
C ARG A 284 5.92 -17.55 -10.31
N SER A 285 6.69 -18.60 -9.98
CA SER A 285 6.53 -19.94 -10.57
C SER A 285 5.26 -20.64 -10.10
N ILE A 286 4.67 -20.24 -8.97
CA ILE A 286 3.39 -20.77 -8.49
C ILE A 286 2.28 -20.34 -9.46
N PRO A 287 1.46 -21.29 -9.97
CA PRO A 287 0.30 -20.96 -10.81
C PRO A 287 -0.75 -20.18 -10.02
N GLU A 288 -1.43 -19.25 -10.69
CA GLU A 288 -2.56 -18.50 -10.14
C GLU A 288 -3.84 -19.35 -10.10
N ASP A 289 -4.66 -19.19 -9.06
CA ASP A 289 -6.02 -19.76 -9.01
C ASP A 289 -6.91 -19.03 -10.02
N PRO A 290 -7.45 -19.70 -11.06
CA PRO A 290 -8.20 -19.02 -12.13
C PRO A 290 -9.45 -18.29 -11.64
N THR A 291 -10.08 -18.78 -10.58
CA THR A 291 -11.29 -18.16 -10.01
C THR A 291 -10.95 -16.93 -9.19
N THR A 292 -9.79 -16.90 -8.51
CA THR A 292 -9.27 -15.71 -7.85
C THR A 292 -8.79 -14.67 -8.87
N THR A 293 -8.10 -15.08 -9.94
CA THR A 293 -7.66 -14.18 -11.01
C THR A 293 -8.85 -13.41 -11.59
N ALA A 294 -9.94 -14.10 -11.94
CA ALA A 294 -11.17 -13.44 -12.42
C ALA A 294 -11.82 -12.49 -11.38
N MET A 295 -11.62 -12.71 -10.07
CA MET A 295 -12.06 -11.79 -9.02
C MET A 295 -11.17 -10.55 -8.92
N VAL A 296 -9.85 -10.70 -9.08
CA VAL A 296 -8.90 -9.59 -9.17
C VAL A 296 -9.19 -8.75 -10.42
N ASP A 297 -9.28 -9.38 -11.59
CA ASP A 297 -9.58 -8.70 -12.87
C ASP A 297 -10.88 -7.90 -12.80
N ARG A 298 -11.93 -8.47 -12.19
CA ARG A 298 -13.22 -7.78 -12.02
C ARG A 298 -13.12 -6.57 -11.09
N LEU A 299 -12.24 -6.59 -10.10
CA LEU A 299 -11.99 -5.47 -9.20
C LEU A 299 -11.16 -4.38 -9.91
N THR A 300 -10.06 -4.77 -10.55
CA THR A 300 -9.04 -3.84 -11.07
C THR A 300 -9.41 -3.26 -12.43
N SER A 301 -10.15 -3.98 -13.29
CA SER A 301 -10.49 -3.56 -14.66
C SER A 301 -11.10 -2.15 -14.78
N SER A 302 -11.94 -1.74 -13.81
CA SER A 302 -12.54 -0.40 -13.80
C SER A 302 -11.55 0.74 -13.50
N LEU A 303 -10.40 0.43 -12.89
CA LEU A 303 -9.37 1.38 -12.46
C LEU A 303 -8.10 1.28 -13.33
N ALA A 304 -7.76 0.08 -13.82
CA ALA A 304 -6.53 -0.25 -14.51
C ALA A 304 -6.18 0.73 -15.64
N ALA A 305 -7.11 1.01 -16.56
CA ALA A 305 -6.86 1.90 -17.70
C ALA A 305 -6.47 3.35 -17.31
N LYS A 306 -6.88 3.84 -16.13
CA LYS A 306 -6.46 5.15 -15.60
C LYS A 306 -5.16 5.06 -14.81
N LEU A 307 -5.00 3.99 -14.05
CA LEU A 307 -3.88 3.76 -13.13
C LEU A 307 -2.57 3.35 -13.81
N GLU A 308 -2.67 2.64 -14.94
CA GLU A 308 -1.55 2.22 -15.78
C GLU A 308 -0.95 3.36 -16.62
N LYS A 309 -1.57 4.56 -16.62
CA LYS A 309 -1.08 5.71 -17.39
C LYS A 309 0.35 6.08 -16.96
N PRO A 310 1.32 6.17 -17.90
CA PRO A 310 2.68 6.59 -17.60
C PRO A 310 2.70 8.08 -17.26
N ILE A 311 3.36 8.42 -16.15
CA ILE A 311 3.47 9.78 -15.63
C ILE A 311 4.92 10.29 -15.65
N GLY A 312 5.89 9.42 -15.42
CA GLY A 312 7.30 9.78 -15.32
C GLY A 312 8.23 8.64 -15.66
N TYR A 313 9.52 8.84 -15.40
CA TYR A 313 10.56 7.84 -15.54
C TYR A 313 11.60 8.02 -14.43
N THR A 314 12.07 6.93 -13.84
CA THR A 314 13.19 6.94 -12.89
C THR A 314 14.39 6.19 -13.47
N THR A 315 15.58 6.79 -13.41
CA THR A 315 16.83 6.16 -13.87
C THR A 315 17.45 5.25 -12.81
N VAL A 316 16.99 5.37 -11.56
CA VAL A 316 17.45 4.60 -10.39
C VAL A 316 16.28 3.87 -9.74
N ALA A 317 16.58 2.86 -8.93
CA ALA A 317 15.56 2.20 -8.13
C ALA A 317 15.10 3.13 -6.98
N LEU A 318 13.81 3.17 -6.68
CA LEU A 318 13.25 3.96 -5.57
C LEU A 318 12.85 3.02 -4.43
N ASP A 319 13.43 3.21 -3.25
CA ASP A 319 13.25 2.28 -2.12
C ASP A 319 12.09 2.72 -1.20
N GLY A 320 10.90 2.19 -1.47
CA GLY A 320 9.69 2.41 -0.67
C GLY A 320 9.41 1.34 0.37
N ARG A 321 10.37 0.46 0.68
CA ARG A 321 10.17 -0.65 1.65
C ARG A 321 9.98 -0.13 3.07
N PHE A 322 9.02 -0.71 3.78
CA PHE A 322 8.69 -0.41 5.18
C PHE A 322 9.94 -0.45 6.08
N SER A 323 10.73 -1.52 5.96
CA SER A 323 11.98 -1.73 6.69
C SER A 323 13.08 -0.70 6.39
N THR A 324 12.99 0.04 5.30
CA THR A 324 13.95 1.10 4.94
C THR A 324 13.43 2.46 5.36
N VAL A 325 12.23 2.86 4.92
CA VAL A 325 11.67 4.20 5.18
C VAL A 325 11.40 4.49 6.66
N ARG A 326 11.35 3.46 7.52
CA ARG A 326 11.13 3.56 8.98
C ARG A 326 12.39 3.41 9.85
N GLN A 327 13.57 3.28 9.24
CA GLN A 327 14.83 3.09 10.00
C GLN A 327 16.01 3.92 9.48
N LYS A 328 15.98 4.35 8.21
CA LYS A 328 17.11 5.03 7.57
C LYS A 328 16.64 5.90 6.42
N GLU A 329 17.57 6.70 5.89
CA GLU A 329 17.35 7.51 4.70
C GLU A 329 16.87 6.65 3.51
N SER A 330 15.81 7.09 2.84
CA SER A 330 15.33 6.53 1.57
C SER A 330 15.43 7.60 0.49
N ASN A 331 15.85 7.21 -0.72
CA ASN A 331 15.87 8.14 -1.85
C ASN A 331 14.45 8.54 -2.31
N LEU A 332 13.44 7.71 -2.06
CA LEU A 332 12.03 8.07 -2.25
C LEU A 332 11.56 9.05 -1.16
N GLY A 333 12.03 8.87 0.08
CA GLY A 333 11.81 9.80 1.18
C GLY A 333 12.38 11.19 0.89
N ASN A 334 13.66 11.25 0.51
CA ASN A 334 14.34 12.48 0.08
C ASN A 334 13.55 13.18 -1.03
N PHE A 335 13.17 12.46 -2.09
CA PHE A 335 12.42 13.02 -3.22
C PHE A 335 11.08 13.64 -2.79
N ALA A 336 10.31 12.96 -1.94
CA ALA A 336 9.03 13.47 -1.45
C ALA A 336 9.22 14.72 -0.57
N CYS A 337 10.15 14.70 0.38
CA CYS A 337 10.44 15.83 1.26
C CYS A 337 11.02 17.03 0.47
N ASP A 338 11.83 16.78 -0.56
CA ASP A 338 12.36 17.84 -1.43
C ASP A 338 11.22 18.54 -2.18
N LEU A 339 10.26 17.80 -2.74
CA LEU A 339 9.10 18.39 -3.41
C LEU A 339 8.21 19.19 -2.45
N MET A 340 7.97 18.68 -1.23
CA MET A 340 7.24 19.41 -0.19
C MET A 340 7.94 20.74 0.12
N ARG A 341 9.26 20.72 0.34
CA ARG A 341 10.05 21.92 0.66
C ARG A 341 10.07 22.92 -0.49
N PHE A 342 10.35 22.47 -1.72
CA PHE A 342 10.48 23.34 -2.88
C PHE A 342 9.15 23.97 -3.30
N TYR A 343 8.02 23.26 -3.18
CA TYR A 343 6.71 23.81 -3.56
C TYR A 343 6.29 24.98 -2.66
N TYR A 344 6.51 24.85 -1.35
CA TYR A 344 6.16 25.89 -0.37
C TYR A 344 7.26 26.92 -0.13
N GLY A 345 8.46 26.76 -0.71
CA GLY A 345 9.61 27.62 -0.44
C GLY A 345 10.09 27.53 1.01
N ALA A 346 9.89 26.39 1.67
CA ALA A 346 10.19 26.19 3.08
C ALA A 346 11.70 26.06 3.36
N ASP A 347 12.13 26.41 4.56
CA ASP A 347 13.52 26.26 5.01
C ASP A 347 13.91 24.78 5.08
N CYS A 348 12.99 23.93 5.54
CA CYS A 348 13.18 22.49 5.67
C CYS A 348 11.86 21.72 5.48
N ALA A 349 11.95 20.40 5.34
CA ALA A 349 10.77 19.52 5.38
C ALA A 349 11.06 18.23 6.15
N ILE A 350 10.05 17.72 6.85
CA ILE A 350 10.05 16.40 7.48
C ILE A 350 8.76 15.65 7.18
N MET A 351 8.86 14.35 7.00
CA MET A 351 7.74 13.45 6.76
C MET A 351 7.97 12.14 7.50
N ALA A 352 7.01 11.73 8.33
CA ALA A 352 7.01 10.42 8.98
C ALA A 352 7.05 9.30 7.92
N GLY A 353 7.99 8.35 8.04
CA GLY A 353 8.23 7.26 7.10
C GLY A 353 7.01 6.36 6.89
N GLY A 354 6.13 6.26 7.88
CA GLY A 354 4.80 5.63 7.78
C GLY A 354 3.85 6.32 6.78
N THR A 355 4.25 7.42 6.14
CA THR A 355 3.59 8.02 4.98
C THR A 355 3.78 7.18 3.72
N ILE A 356 4.96 6.57 3.54
CA ILE A 356 5.32 5.81 2.34
C ILE A 356 4.82 4.37 2.52
N ARG A 357 3.88 3.94 1.68
CA ARG A 357 3.15 2.67 1.84
C ARG A 357 3.35 1.63 0.75
N GLY A 358 4.18 1.90 -0.25
CA GLY A 358 4.34 1.00 -1.40
C GLY A 358 5.01 -0.36 -1.12
N ASP A 359 5.59 -0.55 0.07
CA ASP A 359 6.43 -1.68 0.54
C ASP A 359 7.15 -2.49 -0.56
N GLN A 360 7.86 -1.77 -1.43
CA GLN A 360 8.60 -2.37 -2.53
C GLN A 360 9.72 -1.45 -3.02
N ILE A 361 10.56 -2.02 -3.89
CA ILE A 361 11.55 -1.26 -4.64
C ILE A 361 10.97 -1.03 -6.04
N TYR A 362 10.71 0.22 -6.40
CA TYR A 362 10.29 0.56 -7.76
C TYR A 362 11.52 0.53 -8.67
N PRO A 363 11.57 -0.33 -9.70
CA PRO A 363 12.77 -0.50 -10.52
C PRO A 363 13.01 0.70 -11.47
N PRO A 364 14.24 0.88 -11.98
CA PRO A 364 14.53 1.85 -13.03
C PRO A 364 13.65 1.62 -14.27
N GLY A 365 12.86 2.61 -14.65
CA GLY A 365 11.84 2.47 -15.67
C GLY A 365 10.75 3.53 -15.62
N ILE A 366 9.66 3.27 -16.36
CA ILE A 366 8.45 4.09 -16.36
C ILE A 366 7.80 4.05 -14.98
N LEU A 367 7.47 5.23 -14.45
CA LEU A 367 6.58 5.39 -13.30
C LEU A 367 5.15 5.62 -13.81
N ARG A 368 4.20 4.90 -13.23
CA ARG A 368 2.76 4.92 -13.54
C ARG A 368 1.98 5.65 -12.45
N LEU A 369 0.76 6.07 -12.77
CA LEU A 369 -0.11 6.73 -11.78
C LEU A 369 -0.36 5.83 -10.54
N LYS A 370 -0.45 4.52 -10.74
CA LYS A 370 -0.58 3.54 -9.64
C LYS A 370 0.61 3.54 -8.68
N ASP A 371 1.82 3.77 -9.16
CA ASP A 371 3.03 3.72 -8.32
C ASP A 371 3.04 4.85 -7.30
N ILE A 372 2.66 6.08 -7.69
CA ILE A 372 2.47 7.21 -6.76
C ILE A 372 1.34 6.90 -5.77
N LEU A 373 0.21 6.42 -6.25
CA LEU A 373 -0.98 6.22 -5.42
C LEU A 373 -0.78 5.08 -4.41
N ASN A 374 -0.03 4.04 -4.75
CA ASN A 374 0.40 2.99 -3.83
C ASN A 374 1.45 3.50 -2.83
N CYS A 375 2.36 4.40 -3.26
CA CYS A 375 3.30 5.05 -2.32
C CYS A 375 2.60 5.96 -1.32
N PHE A 376 1.62 6.75 -1.77
CA PHE A 376 0.96 7.81 -1.01
C PHE A 376 -0.58 7.67 -1.10
N PRO A 377 -1.16 6.63 -0.47
CA PRO A 377 -2.59 6.33 -0.55
C PRO A 377 -3.46 7.21 0.36
N PHE A 378 -2.86 7.88 1.34
CA PHE A 378 -3.55 8.78 2.26
C PHE A 378 -3.83 10.14 1.63
N GLU A 379 -5.05 10.63 1.82
CA GLU A 379 -5.50 11.98 1.46
C GLU A 379 -5.14 12.99 2.57
N ASP A 380 -3.86 13.01 2.99
CA ASP A 380 -3.37 13.95 4.01
C ASP A 380 -2.59 15.11 3.34
N PRO A 381 -2.97 16.37 3.56
CA PRO A 381 -2.34 17.53 2.96
C PRO A 381 -0.98 17.84 3.57
N VAL A 382 -0.15 18.53 2.78
CA VAL A 382 1.08 19.17 3.24
C VAL A 382 0.71 20.52 3.86
N VAL A 383 1.12 20.71 5.10
CA VAL A 383 0.95 21.95 5.87
C VAL A 383 2.29 22.65 6.04
N LEU A 384 2.25 23.96 6.27
CA LEU A 384 3.43 24.80 6.45
C LEU A 384 3.40 25.42 7.84
N LEU A 385 4.37 25.08 8.68
CA LEU A 385 4.43 25.48 10.08
C LEU A 385 5.54 26.50 10.33
N ARG A 386 5.29 27.49 11.19
CA ARG A 386 6.34 28.35 11.76
C ARG A 386 6.74 27.79 13.13
N ILE A 387 7.96 27.27 13.22
CA ILE A 387 8.47 26.58 14.42
C ILE A 387 9.80 27.15 14.89
N LYS A 388 10.04 27.07 16.21
CA LYS A 388 11.39 27.23 16.77
C LYS A 388 12.26 26.03 16.41
N GLY A 389 13.58 26.25 16.28
CA GLY A 389 14.55 25.16 16.09
C GLY A 389 14.52 24.12 17.21
N ARG A 390 14.14 24.50 18.44
CA ARG A 390 13.90 23.56 19.54
C ARG A 390 12.80 22.55 19.19
N ALA A 391 11.66 23.00 18.69
CA ALA A 391 10.54 22.14 18.33
C ALA A 391 10.88 21.20 17.15
N LEU A 392 11.69 21.68 16.20
CA LEU A 392 12.26 20.87 15.12
C LEU A 392 13.17 19.75 15.66
N PHE A 393 14.09 20.09 16.57
CA PHE A 393 14.98 19.12 17.19
C PHE A 393 14.20 18.05 17.99
N ASP A 394 13.23 18.48 18.81
CA ASP A 394 12.37 17.57 19.59
C ASP A 394 11.51 16.67 18.68
N ALA A 395 11.11 17.14 17.49
CA ALA A 395 10.43 16.33 16.48
C ALA A 395 11.35 15.26 15.86
N LEU A 396 12.62 15.61 15.56
CA LEU A 396 13.61 14.65 15.07
C LEU A 396 13.93 13.59 16.14
N GLU A 397 14.08 13.98 17.41
CA GLU A 397 14.23 13.06 18.55
C GLU A 397 13.03 12.11 18.68
N ASN A 398 11.78 12.60 18.56
CA ASN A 398 10.61 11.71 18.49
C ASN A 398 10.74 10.72 17.32
N GLY A 399 11.18 11.18 16.14
CA GLY A 399 11.39 10.34 14.97
C GLY A 399 12.28 9.11 15.23
N VAL A 400 13.38 9.29 15.97
CA VAL A 400 14.31 8.18 16.32
C VAL A 400 13.99 7.50 17.66
N SER A 401 13.05 8.02 18.46
CA SER A 401 12.79 7.60 19.86
C SER A 401 12.48 6.12 20.05
N GLN A 402 11.81 5.46 19.10
CA GLN A 402 11.32 4.08 19.25
C GLN A 402 12.17 3.01 18.53
N LEU A 403 13.24 3.40 17.83
CA LEU A 403 14.16 2.43 17.21
C LEU A 403 14.72 1.45 18.26
N PRO A 404 14.91 0.15 17.94
CA PRO A 404 14.79 -0.46 16.61
C PRO A 404 13.37 -0.86 16.18
N ALA A 405 12.32 -0.53 16.95
CA ALA A 405 10.94 -0.80 16.50
C ALA A 405 10.61 0.03 15.25
N LEU A 406 9.93 -0.60 14.29
CA LEU A 406 9.65 -0.05 12.96
C LEU A 406 8.47 0.93 12.97
N GLU A 407 8.54 1.96 13.82
CA GLU A 407 7.49 2.96 13.97
C GLU A 407 7.30 3.85 12.74
N GLY A 408 6.06 4.31 12.54
CA GLY A 408 5.73 5.24 11.45
C GLY A 408 6.49 6.57 11.55
N ARG A 409 6.79 7.02 12.78
CA ARG A 409 7.37 8.34 13.08
C ARG A 409 8.76 8.61 12.56
N PHE A 410 9.56 7.61 12.19
CA PHE A 410 10.92 7.87 11.71
C PHE A 410 10.93 8.88 10.56
N THR A 411 11.67 9.98 10.70
CA THR A 411 11.57 11.14 9.81
C THR A 411 12.43 10.99 8.56
N GLN A 412 11.80 10.99 7.39
CA GLN A 412 12.47 11.32 6.12
C GLN A 412 12.53 12.86 6.01
N VAL A 413 13.61 13.41 5.44
CA VAL A 413 13.92 14.85 5.59
C VAL A 413 14.41 15.55 4.31
N SER A 414 14.25 16.87 4.24
CA SER A 414 14.82 17.75 3.21
C SER A 414 15.45 19.00 3.83
N ASN A 415 16.64 19.37 3.33
CA ASN A 415 17.50 20.44 3.84
C ASN A 415 17.85 20.34 5.33
N ILE A 416 17.73 19.13 5.89
CA ILE A 416 18.16 18.75 7.23
C ILE A 416 19.20 17.65 7.07
N ALA A 417 20.25 17.69 7.89
CA ALA A 417 21.15 16.56 8.10
C ALA A 417 21.24 16.29 9.61
N PHE A 418 21.21 15.02 10.03
CA PHE A 418 21.42 14.66 11.43
C PHE A 418 22.06 13.27 11.58
N SER A 419 22.75 13.05 12.71
CA SER A 419 23.11 11.69 13.14
C SER A 419 22.36 11.27 14.38
N TYR A 420 22.22 9.96 14.56
CA TYR A 420 21.68 9.40 15.79
C TYR A 420 22.37 8.10 16.20
N ASN A 421 22.38 7.84 17.52
CA ASN A 421 22.78 6.58 18.12
C ASN A 421 21.55 5.79 18.60
N PRO A 422 21.22 4.62 18.00
CA PRO A 422 20.08 3.80 18.43
C PRO A 422 20.25 3.18 19.83
N SER A 423 21.49 3.04 20.31
CA SER A 423 21.82 2.51 21.64
C SER A 423 21.60 3.52 22.77
N ALA A 424 21.51 4.81 22.43
CA ALA A 424 21.28 5.87 23.42
C ALA A 424 19.82 5.89 23.91
N PRO A 425 19.55 6.42 25.13
CA PRO A 425 18.19 6.54 25.65
C PRO A 425 17.29 7.39 24.75
N SER A 426 16.03 6.98 24.60
CA SER A 426 14.99 7.74 23.89
C SER A 426 14.91 9.19 24.40
N GLY A 427 14.96 10.18 23.49
CA GLY A 427 15.00 11.61 23.83
C GLY A 427 16.41 12.17 24.06
N SER A 428 17.45 11.38 23.81
CA SER A 428 18.85 11.81 23.75
C SER A 428 19.62 10.92 22.76
N ARG A 429 19.02 10.68 21.59
CA ARG A 429 19.58 9.82 20.53
C ARG A 429 20.30 10.61 19.45
N ILE A 430 19.96 11.88 19.23
CA ILE A 430 20.58 12.71 18.21
C ILE A 430 21.90 13.28 18.74
N ASN A 431 23.00 13.01 18.06
CA ASN A 431 24.31 13.55 18.45
C ASN A 431 24.53 14.95 17.87
N TRP A 432 24.09 15.17 16.62
CA TRP A 432 24.09 16.47 15.96
C TRP A 432 22.95 16.57 14.95
N ALA A 433 22.42 17.79 14.74
CA ALA A 433 21.43 18.09 13.71
C ALA A 433 21.67 19.49 13.13
N GLN A 434 21.44 19.62 11.83
CA GLN A 434 21.72 20.80 11.01
C GLN A 434 20.56 21.10 10.05
N VAL A 435 20.35 22.37 9.73
CA VAL A 435 19.44 22.86 8.67
C VAL A 435 20.26 23.72 7.71
N GLY A 436 20.17 23.46 6.41
CA GLY A 436 20.94 24.21 5.40
C GLY A 436 22.46 24.08 5.49
N GLY A 437 22.98 23.09 6.25
CA GLY A 437 24.40 22.89 6.53
C GLY A 437 24.90 23.54 7.83
N GLU A 438 24.09 24.37 8.47
CA GLU A 438 24.42 25.00 9.75
C GLU A 438 23.74 24.28 10.93
N PRO A 439 24.33 24.25 12.14
CA PRO A 439 23.67 23.72 13.34
C PRO A 439 22.30 24.37 13.59
N ILE A 440 21.35 23.60 14.13
CA ILE A 440 20.02 24.14 14.49
C ILE A 440 20.18 25.19 15.60
N ASP A 441 19.73 26.42 15.33
CA ASP A 441 19.54 27.46 16.35
C ASP A 441 18.21 27.18 17.07
N PHE A 442 18.27 26.83 18.35
CA PHE A 442 17.09 26.44 19.11
C PHE A 442 16.06 27.56 19.29
N ASP A 443 16.49 28.83 19.32
CA ASP A 443 15.61 30.00 19.41
C ASP A 443 15.28 30.62 18.04
N GLY A 444 16.06 30.25 17.02
CA GLY A 444 15.81 30.55 15.61
C GLY A 444 14.43 30.06 15.13
N GLN A 445 13.84 30.81 14.19
CA GLN A 445 12.55 30.50 13.58
C GLN A 445 12.77 29.85 12.21
N TYR A 446 12.05 28.76 11.96
CA TYR A 446 12.12 27.98 10.72
C TYR A 446 10.73 27.75 10.16
N THR A 447 10.66 27.78 8.83
CA THR A 447 9.49 27.39 8.04
C THR A 447 9.61 25.90 7.72
N LEU A 448 8.75 25.07 8.31
CA LEU A 448 8.75 23.63 8.13
C LEU A 448 7.57 23.18 7.25
N ALA A 449 7.86 22.54 6.12
CA ALA A 449 6.85 21.79 5.38
C ALA A 449 6.70 20.37 5.99
N THR A 450 5.49 20.01 6.40
CA THR A 450 5.19 18.69 6.99
C THR A 450 3.77 18.23 6.64
N ARG A 451 3.27 17.19 7.30
CA ARG A 451 1.92 16.63 7.09
C ARG A 451 0.94 17.11 8.16
N GLY A 452 -0.32 17.33 7.79
CA GLY A 452 -1.41 17.62 8.75
C GLY A 452 -1.46 16.62 9.91
N TYR A 453 -1.38 15.32 9.62
CA TYR A 453 -1.27 14.27 10.64
C TYR A 453 -0.17 14.51 11.71
N MET A 454 0.99 15.05 11.31
CA MET A 454 2.09 15.37 12.23
C MET A 454 1.85 16.67 12.99
N ALA A 455 1.26 17.68 12.33
CA ALA A 455 0.84 18.95 12.92
C ALA A 455 -0.25 18.77 14.00
N ARG A 456 -1.16 17.80 13.85
CA ARG A 456 -2.12 17.38 14.89
C ARG A 456 -1.49 16.52 16.02
N GLY A 457 -0.16 16.54 16.14
CA GLY A 457 0.62 15.86 17.19
C GLY A 457 0.56 14.33 17.20
N LYS A 458 0.07 13.68 16.12
CA LYS A 458 -0.07 12.22 16.06
C LYS A 458 1.31 11.54 15.98
N ASP A 459 1.35 10.24 16.26
CA ASP A 459 2.60 9.43 16.31
C ASP A 459 3.74 10.06 17.15
N GLY A 460 3.37 10.79 18.22
CA GLY A 460 4.30 11.40 19.17
C GLY A 460 4.82 12.80 18.82
N PHE A 461 4.40 13.40 17.70
CA PHE A 461 4.86 14.72 17.26
C PHE A 461 4.27 15.91 18.04
N ALA A 462 4.16 15.80 19.36
CA ALA A 462 3.59 16.84 20.22
C ALA A 462 4.34 18.19 20.16
N SER A 463 5.62 18.20 19.82
CA SER A 463 6.39 19.44 19.57
C SER A 463 5.95 20.22 18.33
N LEU A 464 5.21 19.58 17.42
CA LEU A 464 4.63 20.18 16.22
C LEU A 464 3.15 20.56 16.41
N LEU A 465 2.59 20.36 17.61
CA LEU A 465 1.16 20.55 17.85
C LEU A 465 0.75 22.01 17.56
N VAL A 466 -0.18 22.15 16.63
CA VAL A 466 -0.65 23.45 16.13
C VAL A 466 -1.68 24.10 17.06
N GLN A 467 -1.76 25.43 17.01
CA GLN A 467 -2.66 26.23 17.84
C GLN A 467 -4.14 25.88 17.64
N SER A 468 -4.55 25.48 16.43
CA SER A 468 -5.91 25.01 16.10
C SER A 468 -6.31 23.74 16.89
N GLU A 469 -5.34 22.88 17.19
CA GLU A 469 -5.49 21.65 17.99
C GLU A 469 -5.03 21.83 19.47
N GLY A 470 -4.82 23.09 19.91
CA GLY A 470 -4.48 23.43 21.29
C GLY A 470 -2.98 23.38 21.65
N GLY A 471 -2.09 23.38 20.66
CA GLY A 471 -0.64 23.51 20.85
C GLY A 471 -0.12 24.95 20.72
N GLU A 472 1.19 25.09 20.51
CA GLU A 472 1.88 26.39 20.45
C GLU A 472 2.29 26.81 19.02
N VAL A 473 2.34 25.86 18.08
CA VAL A 473 2.86 26.07 16.71
C VAL A 473 1.86 26.82 15.83
N GLU A 474 2.37 27.79 15.07
CA GLU A 474 1.58 28.57 14.12
C GLU A 474 1.54 27.89 12.74
N GLU A 475 0.35 27.79 12.16
CA GLU A 475 0.11 27.31 10.80
C GLU A 475 0.14 28.49 9.83
N ILE A 476 1.10 28.49 8.90
CA ILE A 476 1.15 29.43 7.76
C ILE A 476 0.24 28.92 6.63
N VAL A 477 0.16 27.59 6.47
CA VAL A 477 -0.75 26.91 5.55
C VAL A 477 -1.39 25.76 6.32
N ASP A 478 -2.69 25.87 6.55
CA ASP A 478 -3.53 24.87 7.21
C ASP A 478 -3.86 23.66 6.30
N GLU A 479 -4.56 22.68 6.85
CA GLU A 479 -4.97 21.47 6.12
C GLU A 479 -5.98 21.74 5.00
N GLU A 480 -6.84 22.75 5.12
CA GLU A 480 -7.84 23.09 4.09
C GLU A 480 -7.18 23.73 2.84
N SER A 481 -6.10 24.48 3.07
CA SER A 481 -5.28 25.14 2.04
C SER A 481 -4.12 24.28 1.54
N GLY A 482 -3.79 23.21 2.26
CA GLY A 482 -2.66 22.32 2.00
C GLY A 482 -2.87 21.41 0.79
N ILE A 483 -1.80 21.15 0.03
CA ILE A 483 -1.84 20.27 -1.14
C ILE A 483 -1.45 18.83 -0.79
N LEU A 484 -2.16 17.84 -1.33
CA LEU A 484 -1.82 16.43 -1.15
C LEU A 484 -0.45 16.09 -1.76
N ILE A 485 0.37 15.29 -1.07
CA ILE A 485 1.69 14.82 -1.56
C ILE A 485 1.56 14.11 -2.92
N SER A 486 0.52 13.29 -3.09
CA SER A 486 0.25 12.61 -4.37
C SER A 486 -0.08 13.59 -5.51
N THR A 487 -0.59 14.78 -5.21
CA THR A 487 -0.84 15.85 -6.19
C THR A 487 0.43 16.65 -6.49
N LEU A 488 1.29 16.93 -5.50
CA LEU A 488 2.62 17.50 -5.73
C LEU A 488 3.45 16.67 -6.70
N LEU A 489 3.53 15.35 -6.45
CA LEU A 489 4.25 14.42 -7.32
C LEU A 489 3.65 14.42 -8.74
N ARG A 490 2.32 14.41 -8.88
CA ARG A 490 1.65 14.51 -10.19
C ARG A 490 1.97 15.82 -10.92
N GLN A 491 1.94 16.97 -10.25
CA GLN A 491 2.29 18.27 -10.83
C GLN A 491 3.76 18.34 -11.25
N TYR A 492 4.67 17.79 -10.45
CA TYR A 492 6.09 17.70 -10.77
C TYR A 492 6.34 16.86 -12.04
N PHE A 493 5.76 15.66 -12.12
CA PHE A 493 5.88 14.82 -13.32
C PHE A 493 5.20 15.40 -14.55
N LEU A 494 4.07 16.12 -14.39
CA LEU A 494 3.44 16.86 -15.48
C LEU A 494 4.37 17.97 -16.01
N SER A 495 5.00 18.73 -15.11
CA SER A 495 6.02 19.74 -15.47
C SER A 495 7.22 19.12 -16.20
N LEU A 496 7.73 17.98 -15.72
CA LEU A 496 8.79 17.24 -16.43
C LEU A 496 8.36 16.80 -17.84
N ARG A 497 7.12 16.33 -18.03
CA ARG A 497 6.58 15.98 -19.36
C ARG A 497 6.46 17.21 -20.27
N VAL A 498 6.12 18.39 -19.74
CA VAL A 498 6.12 19.65 -20.50
C VAL A 498 7.56 20.02 -20.92
N LEU A 499 8.51 20.00 -19.98
CA LEU A 499 9.93 20.26 -20.25
C LEU A 499 10.52 19.25 -21.25
N GLY A 500 10.15 17.97 -21.18
CA GLY A 500 10.58 16.93 -22.12
C GLY A 500 10.04 17.11 -23.54
N ARG A 501 8.87 17.76 -23.69
CA ARG A 501 8.35 18.22 -24.99
C ARG A 501 9.09 19.48 -25.46
N TRP A 502 9.32 20.45 -24.58
CA TRP A 502 10.01 21.70 -24.90
C TRP A 502 11.49 21.49 -25.27
N ARG A 503 12.22 20.57 -24.61
CA ARG A 503 13.62 20.21 -24.92
C ARG A 503 13.81 19.67 -26.35
N ARG A 504 12.74 19.23 -27.01
CA ARG A 504 12.73 18.90 -28.45
C ARG A 504 11.67 19.72 -29.18
N TRP A 505 11.81 21.04 -29.07
CA TRP A 505 11.06 22.02 -29.83
C TRP A 505 11.17 21.74 -31.33
N GLY A 506 10.09 21.24 -31.93
CA GLY A 506 10.00 20.89 -33.34
C GLY A 506 9.03 21.78 -34.13
N PRO A 507 8.96 21.66 -35.47
CA PRO A 507 8.11 22.50 -36.30
C PRO A 507 6.62 22.48 -35.95
N SER A 508 6.11 21.37 -35.40
CA SER A 508 4.74 21.25 -34.89
C SER A 508 4.50 22.06 -33.62
N MET A 509 5.48 22.10 -32.70
CA MET A 509 5.44 22.95 -31.51
C MET A 509 5.53 24.43 -31.88
N THR A 510 6.42 24.79 -32.81
CA THR A 510 6.45 26.16 -33.37
C THR A 510 5.08 26.53 -33.93
N ARG A 511 4.49 25.68 -34.78
CA ARG A 511 3.16 25.95 -35.37
C ARG A 511 2.06 26.08 -34.32
N HIS A 512 2.04 25.21 -33.31
CA HIS A 512 1.06 25.31 -32.22
C HIS A 512 1.19 26.61 -31.43
N TRP A 513 2.41 26.98 -31.00
CA TRP A 513 2.62 28.20 -30.23
C TRP A 513 2.52 29.48 -31.07
N SER A 514 2.84 29.44 -32.37
CA SER A 514 2.49 30.50 -33.32
C SER A 514 0.97 30.66 -33.41
N ASN A 515 0.21 29.58 -33.64
CA ASN A 515 -1.25 29.66 -33.68
C ASN A 515 -1.85 30.20 -32.36
N VAL A 516 -1.30 29.84 -31.19
CA VAL A 516 -1.71 30.38 -29.88
C VAL A 516 -1.35 31.87 -29.76
N HIS A 517 -0.14 32.27 -30.17
CA HIS A 517 0.30 33.67 -30.19
C HIS A 517 -0.57 34.53 -31.12
N ASP A 518 -0.79 34.06 -32.35
CA ASP A 518 -1.65 34.70 -33.33
C ASP A 518 -3.09 34.82 -32.79
N SER A 519 -3.61 33.77 -32.14
CA SER A 519 -4.93 33.79 -31.49
C SER A 519 -5.03 34.77 -30.32
N LEU A 520 -3.95 34.99 -29.56
CA LEU A 520 -3.88 35.97 -28.47
C LEU A 520 -3.76 37.42 -28.97
N HIS A 521 -3.20 37.61 -30.18
CA HIS A 521 -3.02 38.91 -30.84
C HIS A 521 -4.10 39.23 -31.89
N CYS A 522 -4.99 38.28 -32.22
CA CYS A 522 -6.22 38.56 -32.94
C CYS A 522 -7.06 39.61 -32.19
N ASN A 523 -7.49 40.66 -32.89
CA ASN A 523 -8.34 41.72 -32.35
C ASN A 523 -9.70 41.17 -31.89
N GLY A 524 -9.83 40.83 -30.61
CA GLY A 524 -11.09 40.34 -30.05
C GLY A 524 -10.93 39.45 -28.82
N TRP A 525 -10.36 39.98 -27.72
CA TRP A 525 -10.31 39.29 -26.41
C TRP A 525 -11.69 38.89 -25.86
N LEU A 526 -12.75 39.47 -26.41
CA LEU A 526 -14.12 38.98 -26.28
C LEU A 526 -14.61 38.63 -27.69
N LYS A 527 -14.83 37.34 -27.97
CA LYS A 527 -15.75 36.96 -29.06
C LYS A 527 -17.11 37.60 -28.72
N PRO A 528 -17.70 38.44 -29.60
CA PRO A 528 -19.08 38.86 -29.39
C PRO A 528 -19.97 37.61 -29.32
N PRO A 529 -21.03 37.59 -28.49
CA PRO A 529 -21.91 36.43 -28.36
C PRO A 529 -22.39 36.01 -29.75
N SER A 530 -22.21 34.73 -30.08
CA SER A 530 -22.50 34.22 -31.42
C SER A 530 -23.95 34.51 -31.80
N ARG A 531 -24.14 35.18 -32.93
CA ARG A 531 -25.48 35.36 -33.52
C ARG A 531 -26.02 34.09 -34.18
N GLN A 532 -25.26 32.99 -34.15
CA GLN A 532 -25.80 31.67 -34.44
C GLN A 532 -26.66 31.24 -33.24
N PRO A 533 -27.93 30.85 -33.45
CA PRO A 533 -28.68 30.18 -32.39
C PRO A 533 -27.93 28.92 -31.98
N SER A 534 -27.97 28.57 -30.69
CA SER A 534 -27.51 27.26 -30.23
C SER A 534 -28.11 26.16 -31.11
N PRO A 535 -27.36 25.11 -31.48
CA PRO A 535 -27.94 23.98 -32.18
C PRO A 535 -29.17 23.49 -31.41
N GLU A 536 -30.29 23.30 -32.09
CA GLU A 536 -31.53 22.87 -31.43
C GLU A 536 -31.25 21.56 -30.72
N SER A 537 -31.29 21.59 -29.38
CA SER A 537 -31.26 20.36 -28.61
C SER A 537 -32.54 19.61 -28.95
N ASN A 538 -32.38 18.52 -29.72
CA ASN A 538 -33.47 17.59 -29.98
C ASN A 538 -33.96 17.06 -28.63
N LYS A 539 -35.03 17.68 -28.14
CA LYS A 539 -35.63 17.34 -26.85
C LYS A 539 -36.00 15.88 -26.88
N VAL A 540 -35.39 15.11 -25.98
CA VAL A 540 -35.81 13.73 -25.69
C VAL A 540 -37.34 13.73 -25.51
N PRO A 541 -38.08 12.80 -26.14
CA PRO A 541 -39.53 12.81 -26.08
C PRO A 541 -40.06 12.86 -24.64
N TYR A 542 -41.07 13.72 -24.46
CA TYR A 542 -41.83 13.96 -23.25
C TYR A 542 -42.02 12.71 -22.36
N ARG A 543 -41.39 12.69 -21.18
CA ARG A 543 -41.74 11.73 -20.11
C ARG A 543 -43.06 12.16 -19.46
N PRO A 544 -44.05 11.25 -19.31
CA PRO A 544 -45.26 11.55 -18.55
C PRO A 544 -44.93 11.74 -17.05
N PRO A 545 -45.76 12.49 -16.29
CA PRO A 545 -45.46 12.85 -14.91
C PRO A 545 -45.49 11.62 -13.98
N LEU A 546 -44.44 11.43 -13.20
CA LEU A 546 -44.35 10.38 -12.20
C LEU A 546 -45.30 10.66 -11.02
N SER A 547 -46.34 9.84 -10.90
CA SER A 547 -47.12 9.72 -9.68
C SER A 547 -46.21 9.31 -8.51
N ARG A 548 -46.32 9.99 -7.36
CA ARG A 548 -45.60 9.63 -6.13
C ARG A 548 -46.23 8.38 -5.51
N SER A 549 -45.57 7.23 -5.62
CA SER A 549 -45.75 6.13 -4.67
C SER A 549 -44.47 5.93 -3.84
N LYS A 550 -44.64 5.83 -2.52
CA LYS A 550 -43.57 5.40 -1.62
C LYS A 550 -43.29 3.93 -1.89
N ASN A 551 -42.02 3.57 -2.12
CA ASN A 551 -41.35 2.36 -1.61
C ASN A 551 -39.93 2.29 -2.17
N TYR A 552 -38.93 2.34 -1.29
CA TYR A 552 -37.55 2.01 -1.65
C TYR A 552 -37.38 0.48 -1.60
N TYR A 553 -36.91 -0.12 -2.70
CA TYR A 553 -36.41 -1.48 -2.73
C TYR A 553 -35.15 -1.52 -3.61
N TYR A 554 -34.02 -1.94 -3.02
CA TYR A 554 -32.76 -2.15 -3.72
C TYR A 554 -32.65 -3.62 -4.10
N GLY A 555 -32.39 -3.96 -5.37
CA GLY A 555 -32.09 -5.34 -5.75
C GLY A 555 -32.08 -5.65 -7.25
N ARG A 556 -31.07 -6.45 -7.63
CA ARG A 556 -30.80 -7.11 -8.92
C ARG A 556 -30.38 -6.24 -10.12
N PHE A 557 -29.16 -6.52 -10.58
CA PHE A 557 -28.77 -6.38 -11.98
C PHE A 557 -29.50 -7.45 -12.82
N PRO A 558 -29.92 -7.16 -14.06
CA PRO A 558 -30.44 -8.18 -14.98
C PRO A 558 -29.30 -8.92 -15.69
N GLU A 559 -29.53 -10.20 -15.98
CA GLU A 559 -28.73 -11.02 -16.89
C GLU A 559 -28.90 -10.53 -18.34
N ILE A 560 -27.89 -10.71 -19.18
CA ILE A 560 -27.94 -10.37 -20.61
C ILE A 560 -27.91 -11.68 -21.42
N VAL A 561 -28.81 -11.77 -22.39
CA VAL A 561 -28.94 -12.87 -23.35
C VAL A 561 -28.15 -12.51 -24.61
N GLU A 562 -27.41 -13.48 -25.15
CA GLU A 562 -26.68 -13.35 -26.42
C GLU A 562 -27.63 -13.15 -27.60
N THR A 563 -27.23 -12.37 -28.60
CA THR A 563 -27.82 -12.40 -29.96
C THR A 563 -26.81 -11.91 -31.00
N GLU A 564 -26.98 -12.38 -32.23
CA GLU A 564 -25.91 -12.61 -33.22
C GLU A 564 -25.66 -11.44 -34.21
N GLU A 565 -24.66 -11.67 -35.07
CA GLU A 565 -24.13 -10.81 -36.13
C GLU A 565 -25.16 -10.46 -37.24
N THR A 566 -24.93 -9.36 -37.97
CA THR A 566 -25.30 -9.26 -39.40
C THR A 566 -24.54 -8.15 -40.13
N GLU A 567 -24.31 -8.35 -41.44
CA GLU A 567 -23.30 -7.63 -42.22
C GLU A 567 -23.77 -6.35 -42.95
N SER A 568 -22.83 -5.41 -43.09
CA SER A 568 -22.50 -4.57 -44.27
C SER A 568 -23.57 -3.79 -45.07
N ARG A 569 -23.29 -2.50 -45.30
CA ARG A 569 -23.30 -1.83 -46.62
C ARG A 569 -22.67 -0.43 -46.52
N GLY A 570 -21.89 -0.01 -47.52
CA GLY A 570 -21.15 1.26 -47.49
C GLY A 570 -21.45 2.20 -48.65
N VAL A 571 -21.58 3.49 -48.32
CA VAL A 571 -21.45 4.73 -49.14
C VAL A 571 -21.14 5.85 -48.12
N GLY A 572 -20.26 6.83 -48.33
CA GLY A 572 -19.32 7.13 -49.43
C GLY A 572 -18.32 8.23 -48.99
N LEU A 573 -17.58 8.86 -49.91
CA LEU A 573 -16.64 9.96 -49.60
C LEU A 573 -17.18 11.33 -50.08
N ASN A 574 -17.14 12.33 -49.19
CA ASN A 574 -16.72 13.73 -49.40
C ASN A 574 -17.38 14.67 -48.38
N GLY A 575 -16.60 15.59 -47.81
CA GLY A 575 -17.11 16.65 -46.91
C GLY A 575 -16.12 16.96 -45.79
N GLU A 576 -15.27 17.96 -46.01
CA GLU A 576 -14.54 18.63 -44.93
C GLU A 576 -15.54 19.48 -44.12
N ASP A 577 -15.51 19.39 -42.79
CA ASP A 577 -16.10 20.43 -41.94
C ASP A 577 -15.32 20.54 -40.62
N GLU A 578 -14.71 21.70 -40.40
CA GLU A 578 -13.96 22.00 -39.19
C GLU A 578 -14.91 22.57 -38.13
N SER A 579 -15.11 21.85 -37.02
CA SER A 579 -15.66 22.45 -35.80
C SER A 579 -14.94 21.96 -34.56
N MET A 580 -14.04 22.81 -34.04
CA MET A 580 -13.56 22.68 -32.66
C MET A 580 -14.58 23.32 -31.72
N ASP A 581 -15.09 22.55 -30.78
CA ASP A 581 -15.49 23.09 -29.48
C ASP A 581 -15.36 22.02 -28.37
N SER A 582 -14.88 22.46 -27.21
CA SER A 582 -14.85 21.75 -25.91
C SER A 582 -14.06 20.44 -25.78
N ASP A 583 -13.00 20.50 -24.97
CA ASP A 583 -12.26 19.40 -24.33
C ASP A 583 -12.96 18.02 -24.28
N SER A 584 -12.40 17.05 -25.00
CA SER A 584 -12.65 15.63 -24.74
C SER A 584 -11.34 14.83 -24.77
N ASP A 585 -11.10 14.04 -23.72
CA ASP A 585 -10.01 13.07 -23.63
C ASP A 585 -10.15 12.02 -24.74
N THR A 586 -9.36 12.15 -25.81
CA THR A 586 -9.15 11.10 -26.82
C THR A 586 -7.65 10.90 -27.09
N ASP A 587 -7.29 9.68 -27.50
CA ASP A 587 -5.94 9.14 -27.43
C ASP A 587 -4.88 9.89 -28.27
N PRO A 588 -3.59 9.80 -27.88
CA PRO A 588 -2.53 10.07 -28.83
C PRO A 588 -2.48 8.95 -29.88
N ASP A 589 -2.66 9.29 -31.15
CA ASP A 589 -2.55 8.37 -32.29
C ASP A 589 -1.29 7.47 -32.20
N ILE A 590 -1.50 6.21 -31.81
CA ILE A 590 -0.51 5.17 -32.03
C ILE A 590 -0.60 4.78 -33.50
N LEU A 591 0.41 5.16 -34.28
CA LEU A 591 0.60 4.85 -35.69
C LEU A 591 0.53 3.33 -35.94
N THR A 592 -0.67 2.81 -36.15
CA THR A 592 -0.93 1.46 -36.67
C THR A 592 -1.35 1.58 -38.13
N SER A 593 -0.42 1.29 -39.04
CA SER A 593 -0.72 1.34 -40.48
C SER A 593 -1.67 0.19 -40.86
N PRO A 594 -2.80 0.45 -41.54
CA PRO A 594 -3.82 -0.56 -41.83
C PRO A 594 -3.47 -1.48 -43.01
N ARG A 595 -2.18 -1.69 -43.30
CA ARG A 595 -1.70 -2.55 -44.40
C ARG A 595 -0.81 -3.66 -43.85
N PRO A 596 -1.16 -4.95 -44.01
CA PRO A 596 -0.30 -6.05 -43.62
C PRO A 596 0.84 -6.22 -44.63
N THR A 597 1.86 -5.36 -44.55
CA THR A 597 3.11 -5.56 -45.30
C THR A 597 3.96 -6.58 -44.57
N THR A 598 4.03 -7.78 -45.16
CA THR A 598 4.87 -8.90 -44.75
C THR A 598 6.30 -8.45 -44.39
N ASN A 599 6.71 -8.69 -43.15
CA ASN A 599 8.13 -8.70 -42.79
C ASN A 599 8.39 -9.78 -41.73
N TYR A 600 9.53 -10.45 -41.87
CA TYR A 600 9.88 -11.64 -41.09
C TYR A 600 10.15 -11.32 -39.61
N VAL A 601 9.63 -12.18 -38.72
CA VAL A 601 9.94 -12.28 -37.29
C VAL A 601 9.53 -11.09 -36.40
N THR A 602 8.33 -11.15 -35.80
CA THR A 602 8.14 -11.26 -34.34
C THR A 602 6.66 -11.50 -34.01
N LEU A 603 6.38 -12.34 -33.01
CA LEU A 603 5.04 -12.39 -32.38
C LEU A 603 4.76 -11.05 -31.69
N PRO A 604 3.49 -10.66 -31.43
CA PRO A 604 3.18 -9.53 -30.54
C PRO A 604 3.85 -9.69 -29.16
N ALA A 605 4.06 -8.58 -28.46
CA ALA A 605 4.48 -8.62 -27.06
C ALA A 605 3.32 -9.03 -26.17
N ARG A 606 3.58 -9.86 -25.14
CA ARG A 606 2.56 -10.37 -24.22
C ARG A 606 2.26 -9.42 -23.06
N SER A 607 3.11 -8.41 -22.86
CA SER A 607 2.95 -7.35 -21.88
C SER A 607 3.69 -6.08 -22.33
N ALA A 608 3.29 -4.93 -21.79
CA ALA A 608 4.02 -3.66 -22.00
C ALA A 608 5.48 -3.73 -21.53
N THR A 609 5.78 -4.53 -20.50
CA THR A 609 7.16 -4.75 -20.02
C THR A 609 7.99 -5.60 -20.99
N GLU A 610 7.37 -6.58 -21.67
CA GLU A 610 8.04 -7.33 -22.74
C GLU A 610 8.26 -6.45 -23.98
N GLU A 611 7.28 -5.63 -24.33
CA GLU A 611 7.36 -4.66 -25.43
C GLU A 611 8.48 -3.64 -25.20
N GLU A 612 8.57 -3.07 -24.00
CA GLU A 612 9.64 -2.15 -23.63
C GLU A 612 11.01 -2.83 -23.64
N ARG A 613 11.12 -4.08 -23.15
CA ARG A 613 12.37 -4.86 -23.23
C ARG A 613 12.78 -5.11 -24.68
N ARG A 614 11.84 -5.43 -25.56
CA ARG A 614 12.07 -5.61 -27.01
C ARG A 614 12.48 -4.29 -27.68
N LEU A 615 11.82 -3.18 -27.37
CA LEU A 615 12.19 -1.82 -27.82
C LEU A 615 13.58 -1.40 -27.35
N ARG A 616 13.95 -1.70 -26.09
CA ARG A 616 15.29 -1.46 -25.53
C ARG A 616 16.36 -2.26 -26.29
N LEU A 617 16.10 -3.54 -26.56
CA LEU A 617 16.99 -4.40 -27.35
C LEU A 617 17.11 -3.94 -28.81
N ALA A 618 15.99 -3.56 -29.45
CA ALA A 618 15.97 -3.02 -30.81
C ALA A 618 16.76 -1.72 -30.93
N ARG A 619 16.57 -0.77 -30.00
CA ARG A 619 17.36 0.49 -29.94
C ARG A 619 18.86 0.21 -29.76
N LYS A 620 19.23 -0.76 -28.91
CA LYS A 620 20.63 -1.20 -28.73
C LYS A 620 21.21 -1.77 -30.04
N ALA A 621 20.47 -2.64 -30.72
CA ALA A 621 20.90 -3.22 -32.00
C ALA A 621 21.07 -2.15 -33.08
N VAL A 622 20.10 -1.24 -33.25
CA VAL A 622 20.12 -0.16 -34.25
C VAL A 622 21.27 0.82 -33.98
N ARG A 623 21.52 1.24 -32.73
CA ARG A 623 22.68 2.10 -32.42
C ARG A 623 24.02 1.39 -32.60
N THR A 624 24.12 0.11 -32.23
CA THR A 624 25.33 -0.70 -32.49
C THR A 624 25.62 -0.81 -33.99
N TRP A 625 24.56 -0.94 -34.80
CA TRP A 625 24.65 -0.91 -36.25
C TRP A 625 25.07 0.48 -36.76
N MET A 626 24.42 1.58 -36.32
CA MET A 626 24.79 2.96 -36.68
C MET A 626 26.26 3.29 -36.38
N HIS A 627 26.76 2.91 -35.21
CA HIS A 627 28.19 3.08 -34.87
C HIS A 627 29.10 2.28 -35.80
N ARG A 628 28.73 1.04 -36.16
CA ARG A 628 29.50 0.22 -37.11
C ARG A 628 29.43 0.71 -38.55
N THR A 629 28.38 1.44 -38.93
CA THR A 629 28.20 2.03 -40.27
C THR A 629 28.64 3.50 -40.37
N GLY A 630 29.18 4.08 -39.28
CA GLY A 630 29.63 5.48 -39.27
C GLY A 630 28.50 6.52 -39.33
N LEU A 631 27.25 6.12 -39.10
CA LEU A 631 26.11 7.02 -39.07
C LEU A 631 26.10 7.80 -37.75
N GLN A 632 26.41 9.09 -37.82
CA GLN A 632 26.38 9.99 -36.67
C GLN A 632 24.93 10.21 -36.19
N PRO A 633 24.61 9.98 -34.90
CA PRO A 633 23.34 10.44 -34.33
C PRO A 633 23.30 11.98 -34.34
N SER A 634 22.10 12.55 -34.47
CA SER A 634 21.90 14.01 -34.58
C SER A 634 22.65 14.80 -33.49
N PRO A 635 23.37 15.87 -33.83
CA PRO A 635 24.20 16.61 -32.88
C PRO A 635 23.34 17.55 -32.02
N ILE A 636 22.86 17.05 -30.89
CA ILE A 636 22.44 17.88 -29.75
C ILE A 636 23.14 17.33 -28.52
N ASN A 637 24.09 18.10 -28.02
CA ASN A 637 24.92 17.72 -26.90
C ASN A 637 24.24 18.06 -25.55
N ASP A 638 24.72 17.38 -24.50
CA ASP A 638 24.70 17.77 -23.09
C ASP A 638 23.53 17.38 -22.16
N ALA A 639 23.97 17.04 -20.94
CA ALA A 639 23.29 16.54 -19.74
C ALA A 639 22.97 15.03 -19.61
N ASP A 640 23.28 14.17 -20.60
CA ASP A 640 22.85 12.75 -20.60
C ASP A 640 23.99 11.68 -20.57
N GLU A 641 25.17 11.97 -20.01
CA GLU A 641 26.17 10.90 -19.73
C GLU A 641 25.72 9.89 -18.65
N VAL A 642 24.59 10.12 -17.98
CA VAL A 642 23.98 9.19 -17.02
C VAL A 642 22.52 8.88 -17.38
N GLY A 643 22.30 8.24 -18.55
CA GLY A 643 21.00 7.61 -18.82
C GLY A 643 20.64 7.34 -20.28
N GLU A 644 21.28 6.37 -20.94
CA GLU A 644 21.03 5.96 -22.34
C GLU A 644 19.58 5.51 -22.67
N PHE A 645 18.67 5.51 -21.70
CA PHE A 645 17.35 4.88 -21.73
C PHE A 645 16.16 5.79 -21.33
N THR A 646 16.37 7.08 -21.08
CA THR A 646 15.26 8.00 -20.76
C THR A 646 14.26 8.09 -21.93
N PRO A 647 12.93 8.02 -21.66
CA PRO A 647 11.92 8.20 -22.69
C PRO A 647 12.00 9.60 -23.28
N THR A 648 11.66 9.75 -24.56
CA THR A 648 11.70 11.05 -25.21
C THR A 648 10.80 12.07 -24.51
N TRP A 649 9.58 11.68 -24.15
CA TRP A 649 8.53 12.57 -23.66
C TRP A 649 8.72 13.14 -22.24
N THR A 650 9.71 12.70 -21.46
CA THR A 650 10.00 13.24 -20.11
C THR A 650 11.47 13.02 -19.70
N PRO A 651 12.12 13.97 -19.00
CA PRO A 651 13.36 13.71 -18.29
C PRO A 651 13.19 12.60 -17.24
N GLY A 652 14.25 11.82 -17.01
CA GLY A 652 14.27 10.84 -15.93
C GLY A 652 14.65 11.47 -14.59
N ILE A 653 13.95 11.12 -13.51
CA ILE A 653 14.37 11.46 -12.15
C ILE A 653 15.48 10.52 -11.68
N SER A 654 16.37 11.04 -10.83
CA SER A 654 17.46 10.25 -10.23
C SER A 654 17.66 10.58 -8.73
N PRO A 655 16.65 10.41 -7.84
CA PRO A 655 16.81 10.69 -6.41
C PRO A 655 17.95 9.89 -5.79
N ARG A 656 18.75 10.53 -4.95
CA ARG A 656 19.95 9.97 -4.34
C ARG A 656 19.80 9.88 -2.82
N LEU A 657 20.59 8.99 -2.23
CA LEU A 657 20.95 9.09 -0.82
C LEU A 657 22.08 10.13 -0.73
N GLU A 658 21.92 11.10 0.15
CA GLU A 658 22.82 12.24 0.32
C GLU A 658 23.49 12.23 1.71
N GLN A 659 23.28 11.17 2.50
CA GLN A 659 23.76 11.05 3.89
C GLN A 659 23.12 12.11 4.80
N ARG A 660 21.85 12.45 4.54
CA ARG A 660 21.02 13.31 5.37
C ARG A 660 20.72 12.68 6.73
N ILE A 661 20.75 11.34 6.83
CA ILE A 661 20.55 10.62 8.08
C ILE A 661 21.69 9.64 8.31
N VAL A 662 22.52 9.90 9.32
CA VAL A 662 23.70 9.10 9.65
C VAL A 662 23.44 8.26 10.91
N ILE A 663 23.82 6.99 10.89
CA ILE A 663 23.73 6.10 12.05
C ILE A 663 25.13 6.00 12.66
N GLU A 664 25.26 6.42 13.91
CA GLU A 664 26.51 6.36 14.70
C GLU A 664 26.35 5.34 15.84
N ASN A 665 27.40 4.57 16.17
CA ASN A 665 27.36 3.51 17.18
C ASN A 665 27.82 4.01 18.56
#